data_AF-A0A936MI13-F1
#
_entry.id   AF-A0A936MI13-F1
#
_cell.length_a   1.000
_cell.length_b   1.000
_cell.length_c   1.000
_cell.angle_alpha   90.00
_cell.angle_beta   90.00
_cell.angle_gamma   90.00
#
_symmetry.space_group_name_H-M   'P 1'
#
loop_
_entity.id
_entity.type
_entity.pdbx_description
1 polymer ?
#
loop_
_entity_poly.entity_id
_entity_poly.type
_entity_poly.pdbx_seq_one_letter_code
_entity_poly.pdbx_strand_id
1 'polypeptide(L)'
;MSLEMVATISILASIVILQYSESKMPFNPEWKPLWKDWKNDGLYLFIVQTVLPKILMWFLILFCIRFFGSMNPLNLNIWPSHLPLFVQAILVTFGSDLLRYWLHRLSHTIPFLWRFHAVHHSVEKLYWMNTSRFHPVEKAMQFLFDVVPFFLLGTPPEALALHLVWYGVNGFFQHSNIDLKYGWLNYIVSSTELHRWHHARDAKVSNNNYGNNIILWDLLFGSYFNPQNRTVSAIGLINRNYPKEFVSQMTAPLIRDLDKKDVIQFILENACINFIMKINVSLLNVTFFRKFRKHTLHCEQIQRDVLKQIVKRNACTEFGVKHNFQNAITYEDFRENIPITDYEYLRTYIEQQAANKGSKELTNDAILMFNQTSGSTAQPKYIPVTKQTMKTLKISQKINLCVQYKNVPNGFKGKILGIVSPAIESMSADQIPIGSASGLFYKNMPGLVKRKYVVPHSVFEIKDYHAKYYVILLLALQHKDITYIGTANPTTLLKLFEILNNNKTDLLSDLKNKTISVSEMLSEKIQEQIKNELKPTSKRIAELETIFSSTSSVSFAGIWPFVSLVTTWTGGSCGVSLNSVLQLLPTNTVVMDPGYLASEIRGSITINPKNQGGIFTFQSNFFEFVERNDWENGIQNFILLHKLKVSTEYYVFVTTPSGLYRYNMNDIILVKGYYNTCPIISFIQKGNGICNITGEKLYEGQILQALDQMKLNLYYVQVLANEESALYECYLELADVSTPSDKYIADELDNLISLQNIEYSEKRKSNRLKQIEVRFLQKGTYDNIKKMSIAKGQNESQFKMVSLQYKNKFPFNLSQFIK
;
A
#
# COMPACT_ATOMS: atom_id res chain seq x y z
N MET A 1 48.01 21.06 -34.31
CA MET A 1 46.53 21.12 -34.41
C MET A 1 46.00 21.61 -33.07
N SER A 2 45.13 22.62 -33.01
CA SER A 2 44.56 23.06 -31.73
C SER A 2 43.66 21.95 -31.14
N LEU A 3 43.52 21.91 -29.81
CA LEU A 3 42.65 20.95 -29.13
C LEU A 3 41.21 21.00 -29.66
N GLU A 4 40.70 22.20 -29.94
CA GLU A 4 39.39 22.43 -30.55
C GLU A 4 39.29 21.82 -31.95
N MET A 5 40.34 21.91 -32.76
CA MET A 5 40.38 21.34 -34.09
C MET A 5 40.42 19.80 -34.03
N VAL A 6 41.19 19.20 -33.10
CA VAL A 6 41.19 17.75 -32.86
C VAL A 6 39.79 17.26 -32.45
N ALA A 7 39.17 17.93 -31.48
CA ALA A 7 37.84 17.59 -31.00
C ALA A 7 36.79 17.66 -32.11
N THR A 8 36.82 18.74 -32.90
CA THR A 8 35.90 18.95 -34.02
C THR A 8 36.05 17.88 -35.09
N ILE A 9 37.29 17.57 -35.50
CA ILE A 9 37.56 16.52 -36.49
C ILE A 9 37.08 15.15 -35.98
N SER A 10 37.32 14.84 -34.70
CA SER A 10 36.89 13.57 -34.10
C SER A 10 35.37 13.40 -34.11
N ILE A 11 34.63 14.47 -33.79
CA ILE A 11 33.17 14.48 -33.82
C ILE A 11 32.67 14.34 -35.27
N LEU A 12 33.21 15.11 -36.21
CA LEU A 12 32.81 15.05 -37.62
C LEU A 12 33.09 13.68 -38.24
N ALA A 13 34.26 13.08 -37.96
CA ALA A 13 34.59 11.74 -38.40
C ALA A 13 33.59 10.71 -37.85
N SER A 14 33.23 10.81 -36.56
CA SER A 14 32.23 9.94 -35.94
C SER A 14 30.86 10.07 -36.61
N ILE A 15 30.42 11.30 -36.93
CA ILE A 15 29.17 11.55 -37.63
C ILE A 15 29.16 10.88 -39.02
N VAL A 16 30.25 11.01 -39.79
CA VAL A 16 30.37 10.38 -41.12
C VAL A 16 30.29 8.85 -41.01
N ILE A 17 30.99 8.27 -40.04
CA ILE A 17 30.97 6.82 -39.79
C ILE A 17 29.57 6.35 -39.39
N LEU A 18 28.90 7.06 -38.48
CA LEU A 18 27.56 6.72 -38.02
C LEU A 18 26.54 6.84 -39.15
N GLN A 19 26.58 7.93 -39.93
CA GLN A 19 25.70 8.13 -41.07
C GLN A 19 25.87 7.03 -42.13
N TYR A 20 27.12 6.65 -42.42
CA TYR A 20 27.41 5.53 -43.31
C TYR A 20 26.85 4.23 -42.73
N SER A 21 27.10 3.95 -41.45
CA SER A 21 26.68 2.72 -40.79
C SER A 21 25.15 2.58 -40.70
N GLU A 22 24.43 3.64 -40.34
CA GLU A 22 22.95 3.64 -40.34
C GLU A 22 22.36 3.38 -41.73
N SER A 23 23.04 3.83 -42.80
CA SER A 23 22.60 3.57 -44.16
C SER A 23 22.76 2.11 -44.59
N LYS A 24 23.74 1.39 -44.01
CA LYS A 24 24.09 0.02 -44.37
C LYS A 24 23.45 -1.03 -43.47
N MET A 25 23.30 -0.75 -42.18
CA MET A 25 22.79 -1.69 -41.17
C MET A 25 21.77 -1.00 -40.23
N PRO A 26 20.62 -0.56 -40.75
CA PRO A 26 19.59 0.04 -39.91
C PRO A 26 18.89 -1.01 -39.04
N PHE A 27 18.72 -0.72 -37.76
CA PHE A 27 17.89 -1.51 -36.84
C PHE A 27 16.42 -1.45 -37.23
N ASN A 28 15.92 -0.24 -37.52
CA ASN A 28 14.58 -0.08 -38.07
C ASN A 28 14.65 0.72 -39.39
N PRO A 29 14.36 0.08 -40.54
CA PRO A 29 14.35 0.75 -41.84
C PRO A 29 13.39 1.96 -41.93
N GLU A 30 12.32 1.99 -41.14
CA GLU A 30 11.32 3.07 -41.14
C GLU A 30 11.81 4.34 -40.42
N TRP A 31 12.88 4.23 -39.61
CA TRP A 31 13.45 5.36 -38.87
C TRP A 31 14.37 6.24 -39.70
N LYS A 32 14.45 6.01 -41.02
CA LYS A 32 15.19 6.89 -41.93
C LYS A 32 14.63 8.33 -41.85
N PRO A 33 15.48 9.33 -41.57
CA PRO A 33 15.05 10.72 -41.46
C PRO A 33 14.69 11.30 -42.83
N LEU A 34 13.60 12.07 -42.87
CA LEU A 34 13.22 12.89 -44.03
C LEU A 34 13.92 14.24 -43.97
N TRP A 35 13.89 15.01 -45.07
CA TRP A 35 14.48 16.35 -45.10
C TRP A 35 13.97 17.28 -43.99
N LYS A 36 12.67 17.20 -43.65
CA LYS A 36 12.08 17.95 -42.54
C LYS A 36 12.69 17.58 -41.18
N ASP A 37 13.00 16.30 -40.98
CA ASP A 37 13.59 15.78 -39.74
C ASP A 37 15.03 16.32 -39.63
N TRP A 38 15.80 16.25 -40.72
CA TRP A 38 17.14 16.84 -40.83
C TRP A 38 17.16 18.34 -40.55
N LYS A 39 16.24 19.09 -41.17
CA LYS A 39 16.14 20.53 -40.95
C LYS A 39 15.87 20.86 -39.49
N ASN A 40 14.91 20.16 -38.86
CA ASN A 40 14.51 20.42 -37.50
C ASN A 40 15.61 20.06 -36.48
N ASP A 41 16.14 18.84 -36.55
CA ASP A 41 17.20 18.37 -35.65
C ASP A 41 18.54 19.10 -35.92
N GLY A 42 18.74 19.61 -37.14
CA GLY A 42 19.86 20.47 -37.50
C GLY A 42 19.79 21.85 -36.84
N LEU A 43 18.60 22.43 -36.68
CA LEU A 43 18.40 23.66 -35.88
C LEU A 43 18.77 23.44 -34.42
N TYR A 44 18.38 22.30 -33.83
CA TYR A 44 18.79 21.92 -32.48
C TYR A 44 20.31 21.77 -32.36
N LEU A 45 20.95 21.09 -33.32
CA LEU A 45 22.40 20.89 -33.33
C LEU A 45 23.15 22.22 -33.41
N PHE A 46 22.70 23.13 -34.27
CA PHE A 46 23.35 24.43 -34.42
C PHE A 46 23.06 25.35 -33.23
N ILE A 47 21.79 25.63 -32.94
CA ILE A 47 21.40 26.64 -31.95
C ILE A 47 21.67 26.15 -30.52
N VAL A 48 21.23 24.93 -30.19
CA VAL A 48 21.24 24.44 -28.80
C VAL A 48 22.54 23.71 -28.44
N GLN A 49 23.11 22.91 -29.35
CA GLN A 49 24.33 22.17 -29.04
C GLN A 49 25.61 22.95 -29.33
N THR A 50 25.60 23.85 -30.32
CA THR A 50 26.82 24.55 -30.75
C THR A 50 26.87 25.99 -30.23
N VAL A 51 25.84 26.79 -30.47
CA VAL A 51 25.83 28.23 -30.12
C VAL A 51 25.61 28.44 -28.62
N LEU A 52 24.58 27.82 -28.03
CA LEU A 52 24.23 28.04 -26.62
C LEU A 52 25.36 27.73 -25.62
N PRO A 53 26.12 26.62 -25.69
CA PRO A 53 27.19 26.36 -24.73
C PRO A 53 28.33 27.39 -24.80
N LYS A 54 28.62 27.94 -25.99
CA LYS A 54 29.60 29.02 -26.15
C LYS A 54 29.12 30.31 -25.47
N ILE A 55 27.82 30.62 -25.59
CA ILE A 55 27.20 31.75 -24.89
C ILE A 55 27.26 31.54 -23.37
N LEU A 56 26.89 30.35 -22.88
CA LEU A 56 26.93 30.01 -21.45
C LEU A 56 28.37 30.08 -20.91
N MET A 57 29.35 29.57 -21.64
CA MET A 57 30.76 29.66 -21.30
C MET A 57 31.24 31.11 -21.24
N TRP A 58 30.86 31.94 -22.23
CA TRP A 58 31.20 33.36 -22.24
C TRP A 58 30.62 34.09 -21.01
N PHE A 59 29.36 33.85 -20.67
CA PHE A 59 28.76 34.40 -19.44
C PHE A 59 29.43 33.88 -18.17
N LEU A 60 29.80 32.60 -18.12
CA LEU A 60 30.53 32.03 -16.99
C LEU A 60 31.89 32.72 -16.82
N ILE A 61 32.64 32.93 -17.91
CA ILE A 61 33.92 33.64 -17.89
C ILE A 61 33.73 35.09 -17.43
N LEU A 62 32.75 35.82 -17.98
CA LEU A 62 32.45 37.19 -17.55
C LEU A 62 32.05 37.27 -16.08
N PHE A 63 31.23 36.33 -15.60
CA PHE A 63 30.87 36.21 -14.19
C PHE A 63 32.13 36.00 -13.34
N CYS A 64 33.02 35.08 -13.75
CA CYS A 64 34.28 34.84 -13.05
C CYS A 64 35.14 36.11 -12.99
N ILE A 65 35.34 36.80 -14.12
CA ILE A 65 36.13 38.05 -14.17
C ILE A 65 35.50 39.14 -13.28
N ARG A 66 34.17 39.30 -13.32
CA ARG A 66 33.47 40.38 -12.60
C ARG A 66 33.54 40.23 -11.08
N PHE A 67 33.40 39.00 -10.58
CA PHE A 67 33.27 38.73 -9.15
C PHE A 67 34.59 38.30 -8.50
N PHE A 68 35.53 37.75 -9.27
CA PHE A 68 36.79 37.22 -8.74
C PHE A 68 38.04 37.91 -9.33
N GLY A 69 37.90 38.76 -10.35
CA GLY A 69 39.00 39.54 -10.92
C GLY A 69 40.09 38.65 -11.54
N SER A 70 41.35 39.04 -11.37
CA SER A 70 42.54 38.24 -11.71
C SER A 70 42.95 37.26 -10.62
N MET A 71 42.30 37.31 -9.45
CA MET A 71 42.49 36.30 -8.43
C MET A 71 41.87 35.00 -8.96
N ASN A 72 42.50 33.86 -8.67
CA ASN A 72 42.00 32.54 -9.03
C ASN A 72 41.32 31.82 -7.83
N PRO A 73 40.40 32.44 -7.06
CA PRO A 73 39.91 31.88 -5.80
C PRO A 73 38.86 30.77 -6.00
N LEU A 74 38.42 30.54 -7.23
CA LEU A 74 37.43 29.50 -7.56
C LEU A 74 38.06 28.16 -7.91
N ASN A 75 39.37 28.10 -8.14
CA ASN A 75 40.06 26.84 -8.33
C ASN A 75 40.55 26.32 -6.98
N LEU A 76 39.83 25.35 -6.42
CA LEU A 76 40.18 24.70 -5.16
C LEU A 76 41.53 23.96 -5.22
N ASN A 77 42.08 23.74 -6.42
CA ASN A 77 43.34 23.04 -6.70
C ASN A 77 43.43 21.65 -6.03
N ILE A 78 42.29 21.03 -5.80
CA ILE A 78 42.19 19.67 -5.23
C ILE A 78 42.10 18.59 -6.31
N TRP A 79 42.01 18.98 -7.58
CA TRP A 79 42.04 18.04 -8.70
C TRP A 79 43.41 17.33 -8.80
N PRO A 80 43.45 16.00 -9.01
CA PRO A 80 44.69 15.24 -9.06
C PRO A 80 45.43 15.42 -10.39
N SER A 81 45.92 16.64 -10.65
CA SER A 81 46.57 17.03 -11.91
C SER A 81 47.90 16.30 -12.19
N HIS A 82 48.46 15.61 -11.20
CA HIS A 82 49.65 14.77 -11.33
C HIS A 82 49.38 13.43 -12.04
N LEU A 83 48.12 12.99 -12.12
CA LEU A 83 47.77 11.75 -12.80
C LEU A 83 47.88 11.91 -14.33
N PRO A 84 48.07 10.82 -15.09
CA PRO A 84 48.05 10.88 -16.55
C PRO A 84 46.74 11.49 -17.08
N LEU A 85 46.83 12.29 -18.15
CA LEU A 85 45.68 13.04 -18.70
C LEU A 85 44.45 12.16 -18.98
N PHE A 86 44.66 10.94 -19.50
CA PHE A 86 43.58 9.98 -19.74
C PHE A 86 42.87 9.53 -18.45
N VAL A 87 43.61 9.34 -17.36
CA VAL A 87 43.02 9.00 -16.06
C VAL A 87 42.20 10.17 -15.52
N GLN A 88 42.68 11.40 -15.70
CA GLN A 88 41.92 12.60 -15.35
C GLN A 88 40.62 12.69 -16.16
N ALA A 89 40.65 12.43 -17.47
CA ALA A 89 39.47 12.41 -18.31
C ALA A 89 38.44 11.33 -17.89
N ILE A 90 38.91 10.16 -17.43
CA ILE A 90 38.05 9.13 -16.82
C ILE A 90 37.39 9.67 -15.55
N LEU A 91 38.14 10.33 -14.65
CA LEU A 91 37.59 10.90 -13.42
C LEU A 91 36.51 11.95 -13.70
N VAL A 92 36.75 12.84 -14.67
CA VAL A 92 35.74 13.81 -15.14
C VAL A 92 34.51 13.06 -15.63
N THR A 93 34.71 12.04 -16.47
CA THR A 93 33.59 11.27 -17.04
C THR A 93 32.75 10.58 -15.97
N PHE A 94 33.35 9.93 -14.97
CA PHE A 94 32.60 9.30 -13.90
C PHE A 94 31.83 10.31 -13.04
N GLY A 95 32.47 11.43 -12.70
CA GLY A 95 31.86 12.45 -11.86
C GLY A 95 30.73 13.20 -12.59
N SER A 96 30.96 13.63 -13.84
CA SER A 96 29.94 14.29 -14.66
C SER A 96 28.78 13.32 -14.91
N ASP A 97 29.06 12.07 -15.27
CA ASP A 97 28.01 11.10 -15.57
C ASP A 97 27.15 10.80 -14.33
N LEU A 98 27.70 10.80 -13.11
CA LEU A 98 26.93 10.68 -11.88
C LEU A 98 25.94 11.84 -11.70
N LEU A 99 26.39 13.07 -11.92
CA LEU A 99 25.56 14.27 -11.81
C LEU A 99 24.48 14.28 -12.91
N ARG A 100 24.87 13.91 -14.13
CA ARG A 100 23.98 13.80 -15.29
C ARG A 100 22.96 12.69 -15.12
N TYR A 101 23.34 11.54 -14.56
CA TYR A 101 22.43 10.45 -14.21
C TYR A 101 21.30 10.92 -13.30
N TRP A 102 21.63 11.66 -12.23
CA TRP A 102 20.62 12.19 -11.33
C TRP A 102 19.76 13.27 -11.97
N LEU A 103 20.34 14.21 -12.71
CA LEU A 103 19.57 15.20 -13.46
C LEU A 103 18.58 14.51 -14.42
N HIS A 104 19.05 13.51 -15.15
CA HIS A 104 18.26 12.75 -16.12
C HIS A 104 17.12 11.97 -15.44
N ARG A 105 17.44 11.23 -14.38
CA ARG A 105 16.43 10.51 -13.58
C ARG A 105 15.40 11.47 -12.98
N LEU A 106 15.85 12.61 -12.45
CA LEU A 106 14.95 13.64 -11.92
C LEU A 106 14.06 14.21 -13.03
N SER A 107 14.59 14.43 -14.24
CA SER A 107 13.79 14.83 -15.41
C SER A 107 12.69 13.84 -15.77
N HIS A 108 12.87 12.54 -15.53
CA HIS A 108 11.80 11.54 -15.73
C HIS A 108 10.76 11.51 -14.61
N THR A 109 11.16 11.85 -13.39
CA THR A 109 10.32 11.72 -12.18
C THR A 109 9.62 13.01 -11.77
N ILE A 110 10.20 14.17 -12.04
CA ILE A 110 9.67 15.48 -11.67
C ILE A 110 8.95 16.06 -12.90
N PRO A 111 7.61 16.25 -12.86
CA PRO A 111 6.83 16.75 -14.00
C PRO A 111 7.35 18.08 -14.54
N PHE A 112 7.84 18.97 -13.67
CA PHE A 112 8.42 20.23 -14.10
C PHE A 112 9.65 20.05 -15.00
N LEU A 113 10.61 19.20 -14.61
CA LEU A 113 11.80 18.91 -15.40
C LEU A 113 11.45 18.07 -16.64
N TRP A 114 10.47 17.16 -16.52
CA TRP A 114 9.93 16.39 -17.64
C TRP A 114 9.43 17.28 -18.77
N ARG A 115 8.84 18.45 -18.48
CA ARG A 115 8.33 19.34 -19.54
C ARG A 115 9.42 19.74 -20.53
N PHE A 116 10.63 19.99 -20.04
CA PHE A 116 11.78 20.31 -20.86
C PHE A 116 12.37 19.06 -21.51
N HIS A 117 12.47 17.97 -20.74
CA HIS A 117 13.02 16.71 -21.20
C HIS A 117 12.11 15.93 -22.18
N ALA A 118 10.82 16.19 -22.18
CA ALA A 118 9.87 15.63 -23.14
C ALA A 118 10.18 16.08 -24.58
N VAL A 119 10.85 17.23 -24.76
CA VAL A 119 11.34 17.66 -26.08
C VAL A 119 12.34 16.63 -26.62
N HIS A 120 13.22 16.11 -25.78
CA HIS A 120 14.15 15.04 -26.13
C HIS A 120 13.41 13.74 -26.50
N HIS A 121 12.47 13.31 -25.67
CA HIS A 121 11.64 12.13 -25.94
C HIS A 121 10.54 12.33 -27.00
N SER A 122 10.43 13.49 -27.63
CA SER A 122 9.42 13.75 -28.67
C SER A 122 9.68 13.00 -29.98
N VAL A 123 10.82 12.32 -30.10
CA VAL A 123 11.25 11.65 -31.32
C VAL A 123 10.40 10.41 -31.62
N GLU A 124 9.86 10.34 -32.83
CA GLU A 124 9.09 9.17 -33.30
C GLU A 124 9.96 8.17 -34.10
N LYS A 125 11.17 8.60 -34.45
CA LYS A 125 12.21 7.85 -35.15
C LYS A 125 13.51 8.13 -34.41
N LEU A 126 14.32 7.11 -34.16
CA LEU A 126 15.61 7.26 -33.47
C LEU A 126 16.75 7.09 -34.48
N TYR A 127 17.60 8.10 -34.60
CA TYR A 127 18.80 8.15 -35.42
C TYR A 127 19.82 9.12 -34.80
N TRP A 128 21.09 9.05 -35.23
CA TRP A 128 22.21 9.68 -34.52
C TRP A 128 22.01 11.17 -34.19
N MET A 129 21.35 11.94 -35.06
CA MET A 129 21.20 13.38 -34.86
C MET A 129 20.17 13.74 -33.78
N ASN A 130 19.30 12.81 -33.36
CA ASN A 130 18.36 13.06 -32.27
C ASN A 130 19.04 13.42 -30.95
N THR A 131 20.31 13.06 -30.76
CA THR A 131 21.09 13.52 -29.61
C THR A 131 21.17 15.05 -29.50
N SER A 132 20.87 15.80 -30.57
CA SER A 132 20.87 17.26 -30.51
C SER A 132 19.62 17.84 -29.87
N ARG A 133 18.50 17.10 -29.88
CA ARG A 133 17.16 17.57 -29.53
C ARG A 133 17.00 17.73 -28.02
N PHE A 134 17.41 18.87 -27.50
CA PHE A 134 17.24 19.26 -26.11
C PHE A 134 16.65 20.66 -26.03
N HIS A 135 15.84 20.92 -25.00
CA HIS A 135 15.40 22.29 -24.73
C HIS A 135 16.56 23.13 -24.17
N PRO A 136 16.69 24.44 -24.52
CA PRO A 136 17.78 25.30 -24.03
C PRO A 136 17.95 25.31 -22.51
N VAL A 137 16.84 25.36 -21.76
CA VAL A 137 16.85 25.29 -20.28
C VAL A 137 17.43 23.97 -19.80
N GLU A 138 17.07 22.86 -20.45
CA GLU A 138 17.66 21.57 -20.10
C GLU A 138 19.16 21.58 -20.40
N LYS A 139 19.55 21.96 -21.62
CA LYS A 139 20.96 22.00 -22.03
C LYS A 139 21.82 22.89 -21.11
N ALA A 140 21.28 24.02 -20.65
CA ALA A 140 21.94 24.88 -19.68
C ALA A 140 22.17 24.18 -18.34
N MET A 141 21.18 23.44 -17.83
CA MET A 141 21.38 22.59 -16.64
C MET A 141 22.46 21.53 -16.89
N GLN A 142 22.41 20.83 -18.03
CA GLN A 142 23.44 19.83 -18.38
C GLN A 142 24.84 20.46 -18.35
N PHE A 143 25.02 21.60 -19.02
CA PHE A 143 26.28 22.35 -19.05
C PHE A 143 26.79 22.71 -17.64
N LEU A 144 25.90 23.20 -16.77
CA LEU A 144 26.29 23.56 -15.41
C LEU A 144 26.83 22.35 -14.63
N PHE A 145 26.19 21.17 -14.75
CA PHE A 145 26.66 19.96 -14.08
C PHE A 145 27.92 19.35 -14.72
N ASP A 146 28.11 19.53 -16.03
CA ASP A 146 29.27 19.00 -16.76
C ASP A 146 30.54 19.85 -16.62
N VAL A 147 30.39 21.17 -16.43
CA VAL A 147 31.52 22.11 -16.47
C VAL A 147 31.84 22.71 -15.11
N VAL A 148 30.84 23.25 -14.39
CA VAL A 148 31.09 24.09 -13.21
C VAL A 148 31.81 23.34 -12.08
N PRO A 149 31.37 22.14 -11.65
CA PRO A 149 32.08 21.40 -10.60
C PRO A 149 33.55 21.14 -10.94
N PHE A 150 33.84 20.72 -12.18
CA PHE A 150 35.19 20.36 -12.60
C PHE A 150 36.09 21.58 -12.78
N PHE A 151 35.52 22.68 -13.27
CA PHE A 151 36.20 23.97 -13.30
C PHE A 151 36.57 24.43 -11.89
N LEU A 152 35.65 24.33 -10.92
CA LEU A 152 35.90 24.68 -9.53
C LEU A 152 36.95 23.79 -8.85
N LEU A 153 37.03 22.53 -9.24
CA LEU A 153 38.02 21.59 -8.70
C LEU A 153 39.44 21.86 -9.24
N GLY A 154 39.57 22.61 -10.34
CA GLY A 154 40.86 22.85 -11.01
C GLY A 154 41.23 21.89 -12.10
N THR A 155 40.23 21.27 -12.72
CA THR A 155 40.46 20.31 -13.80
C THR A 155 41.12 21.00 -15.00
N PRO A 156 42.21 20.44 -15.57
CA PRO A 156 42.84 21.01 -16.75
C PRO A 156 41.88 20.97 -17.96
N PRO A 157 41.90 22.00 -18.82
CA PRO A 157 40.97 22.12 -19.94
C PRO A 157 41.07 20.96 -20.93
N GLU A 158 42.25 20.34 -21.05
CA GLU A 158 42.48 19.16 -21.89
C GLU A 158 41.67 17.95 -21.42
N ALA A 159 41.59 17.71 -20.10
CA ALA A 159 40.82 16.58 -19.55
C ALA A 159 39.31 16.80 -19.74
N LEU A 160 38.85 18.04 -19.57
CA LEU A 160 37.45 18.40 -19.81
C LEU A 160 37.11 18.31 -21.30
N ALA A 161 38.00 18.73 -22.20
CA ALA A 161 37.80 18.60 -23.64
C ALA A 161 37.71 17.14 -24.09
N LEU A 162 38.57 16.26 -23.57
CA LEU A 162 38.50 14.82 -23.84
C LEU A 162 37.16 14.22 -23.38
N HIS A 163 36.69 14.60 -22.20
CA HIS A 163 35.37 14.21 -21.72
C HIS A 163 34.25 14.70 -22.65
N LEU A 164 34.29 15.96 -23.10
CA LEU A 164 33.28 16.52 -24.01
C LEU A 164 33.27 15.83 -25.39
N VAL A 165 34.44 15.44 -25.90
CA VAL A 165 34.55 14.63 -27.12
C VAL A 165 33.90 13.27 -26.89
N TRP A 166 34.22 12.58 -25.79
CA TRP A 166 33.62 11.30 -25.44
C TRP A 166 32.09 11.41 -25.30
N TYR A 167 31.60 12.42 -24.58
CA TYR A 167 30.18 12.72 -24.45
C TYR A 167 29.50 12.94 -25.80
N GLY A 168 30.10 13.73 -26.68
CA GLY A 168 29.55 14.00 -28.00
C GLY A 168 29.48 12.74 -28.85
N VAL A 169 30.59 12.02 -28.96
CA VAL A 169 30.70 10.80 -29.78
C VAL A 169 29.77 9.71 -29.27
N ASN A 170 29.78 9.42 -27.96
CA ASN A 170 28.88 8.42 -27.38
C ASN A 170 27.41 8.86 -27.48
N GLY A 171 27.13 10.17 -27.34
CA GLY A 171 25.81 10.76 -27.55
C GLY A 171 25.23 10.46 -28.93
N PHE A 172 26.01 10.73 -29.99
CA PHE A 172 25.63 10.37 -31.36
C PHE A 172 25.48 8.86 -31.53
N PHE A 173 26.40 8.09 -30.94
CA PHE A 173 26.38 6.64 -31.06
C PHE A 173 25.13 6.04 -30.42
N GLN A 174 24.82 6.36 -29.15
CA GLN A 174 23.70 5.77 -28.40
C GLN A 174 22.32 6.08 -29.01
N HIS A 175 22.19 7.17 -29.78
CA HIS A 175 20.96 7.49 -30.52
C HIS A 175 20.90 6.86 -31.90
N SER A 176 21.97 6.21 -32.36
CA SER A 176 22.02 5.73 -33.74
C SER A 176 21.02 4.61 -34.02
N ASN A 177 20.52 4.60 -35.24
CA ASN A 177 19.68 3.54 -35.80
C ASN A 177 20.50 2.32 -36.24
N ILE A 178 21.70 2.10 -35.71
CA ILE A 178 22.58 0.99 -36.14
C ILE A 178 22.13 -0.31 -35.46
N ASP A 179 21.95 -1.38 -36.22
CA ASP A 179 21.68 -2.72 -35.66
C ASP A 179 22.95 -3.37 -35.08
N LEU A 180 23.41 -2.84 -33.94
CA LEU A 180 24.60 -3.34 -33.24
C LEU A 180 24.24 -3.96 -31.90
N LYS A 181 24.72 -5.18 -31.67
CA LYS A 181 24.60 -5.90 -30.39
C LYS A 181 25.86 -5.71 -29.55
N TYR A 182 25.72 -5.04 -28.42
CA TYR A 182 26.84 -4.69 -27.53
C TYR A 182 27.26 -5.84 -26.61
N GLY A 183 26.36 -6.79 -26.36
CA GLY A 183 26.63 -7.92 -25.46
C GLY A 183 27.03 -7.43 -24.07
N TRP A 184 28.21 -7.85 -23.58
CA TRP A 184 28.72 -7.50 -22.26
C TRP A 184 29.04 -6.00 -22.09
N LEU A 185 29.25 -5.26 -23.18
CA LEU A 185 29.50 -3.82 -23.12
C LEU A 185 28.28 -3.04 -22.61
N ASN A 186 27.07 -3.61 -22.68
CA ASN A 186 25.86 -3.05 -22.07
C ASN A 186 25.93 -2.91 -20.55
N TYR A 187 26.93 -3.49 -19.88
CA TYR A 187 27.14 -3.30 -18.44
C TYR A 187 28.11 -2.16 -18.13
N ILE A 188 28.72 -1.55 -19.15
CA ILE A 188 29.77 -0.55 -19.00
C ILE A 188 29.36 0.76 -19.66
N VAL A 189 29.00 0.73 -20.94
CA VAL A 189 28.74 1.92 -21.77
C VAL A 189 27.25 2.05 -22.06
N SER A 190 26.75 3.29 -22.09
CA SER A 190 25.38 3.55 -22.54
C SER A 190 25.29 3.33 -24.05
N SER A 191 24.61 2.26 -24.45
CA SER A 191 24.57 1.76 -25.82
C SER A 191 23.27 2.14 -26.54
N THR A 192 23.25 1.91 -27.86
CA THR A 192 22.04 2.01 -28.69
C THR A 192 20.91 1.09 -28.22
N GLU A 193 21.24 -0.13 -27.79
CA GLU A 193 20.25 -1.10 -27.32
C GLU A 193 19.54 -0.58 -26.06
N LEU A 194 20.30 -0.07 -25.09
CA LEU A 194 19.76 0.44 -23.83
C LEU A 194 18.99 1.74 -24.03
N HIS A 195 19.51 2.63 -24.88
CA HIS A 195 18.90 3.93 -25.10
C HIS A 195 17.60 3.85 -25.90
N ARG A 196 17.44 2.85 -26.78
CA ARG A 196 16.13 2.55 -27.41
C ARG A 196 15.05 2.20 -26.38
N TRP A 197 15.39 1.39 -25.37
CA TRP A 197 14.46 1.09 -24.28
C TRP A 197 14.12 2.32 -23.47
N HIS A 198 15.10 3.19 -23.25
CA HIS A 198 14.91 4.48 -22.61
C HIS A 198 13.98 5.42 -23.39
N HIS A 199 14.03 5.41 -24.73
CA HIS A 199 13.11 6.19 -25.59
C HIS A 199 11.78 5.50 -25.88
N ALA A 200 11.54 4.31 -25.32
CA ALA A 200 10.31 3.58 -25.54
C ALA A 200 9.09 4.36 -25.01
N ARG A 201 7.98 4.30 -25.75
CA ARG A 201 6.77 5.07 -25.42
C ARG A 201 6.15 4.69 -24.08
N ASP A 202 6.29 3.44 -23.66
CA ASP A 202 5.78 2.97 -22.38
C ASP A 202 6.68 3.44 -21.23
N ALA A 203 6.16 4.35 -20.40
CA ALA A 203 6.82 4.89 -19.22
C ALA A 203 7.30 3.83 -18.22
N LYS A 204 6.74 2.61 -18.22
CA LYS A 204 7.22 1.52 -17.35
C LYS A 204 8.61 1.01 -17.75
N VAL A 205 8.95 1.10 -19.05
CA VAL A 205 10.24 0.67 -19.58
C VAL A 205 11.19 1.84 -19.84
N SER A 206 10.70 3.00 -20.28
CA SER A 206 11.55 4.17 -20.54
C SER A 206 12.12 4.84 -19.30
N ASN A 207 11.51 4.62 -18.12
CA ASN A 207 12.07 5.08 -16.85
C ASN A 207 13.22 4.17 -16.34
N ASN A 208 14.16 3.85 -17.22
CA ASN A 208 15.36 3.04 -17.00
C ASN A 208 16.50 3.53 -17.91
N ASN A 209 17.73 3.06 -17.66
CA ASN A 209 18.93 3.35 -18.45
C ASN A 209 19.22 4.85 -18.58
N TYR A 210 19.33 5.55 -17.44
CA TYR A 210 19.55 7.00 -17.38
C TYR A 210 21.01 7.43 -17.58
N GLY A 211 21.95 6.49 -17.48
CA GLY A 211 23.37 6.70 -17.73
C GLY A 211 23.59 7.29 -19.12
N ASN A 212 24.38 8.35 -19.19
CA ASN A 212 24.56 9.11 -20.42
C ASN A 212 25.77 8.62 -21.23
N ASN A 213 26.84 8.26 -20.54
CA ASN A 213 28.04 7.66 -21.10
C ASN A 213 28.29 6.26 -20.52
N ILE A 214 28.02 6.06 -19.23
CA ILE A 214 28.27 4.79 -18.53
C ILE A 214 27.00 4.28 -17.84
N ILE A 215 26.87 2.96 -17.75
CA ILE A 215 25.67 2.29 -17.19
C ILE A 215 25.84 1.89 -15.72
N LEU A 216 27.03 2.10 -15.17
CA LEU A 216 27.35 1.79 -13.78
C LEU A 216 26.32 2.34 -12.78
N TRP A 217 25.85 3.57 -12.97
CA TRP A 217 24.90 4.21 -12.08
C TRP A 217 23.51 3.56 -12.14
N ASP A 218 23.08 3.10 -13.31
CA ASP A 218 21.84 2.33 -13.45
C ASP A 218 21.91 0.99 -12.72
N LEU A 219 23.06 0.32 -12.75
CA LEU A 219 23.28 -0.92 -12.00
C LEU A 219 23.26 -0.66 -10.49
N LEU A 220 23.98 0.37 -10.03
CA LEU A 220 24.08 0.71 -8.61
C LEU A 220 22.75 1.20 -8.02
N PHE A 221 21.97 1.96 -8.78
CA PHE A 221 20.72 2.57 -8.31
C PHE A 221 19.45 1.84 -8.80
N GLY A 222 19.63 0.68 -9.43
CA GLY A 222 18.55 -0.26 -9.78
C GLY A 222 17.61 0.24 -10.89
N SER A 223 18.14 0.93 -11.90
CA SER A 223 17.43 1.39 -13.09
C SER A 223 17.93 0.79 -14.40
N TYR A 224 18.76 -0.26 -14.34
CA TYR A 224 19.20 -1.00 -15.53
C TYR A 224 18.09 -1.88 -16.10
N PHE A 225 17.86 -1.81 -17.42
CA PHE A 225 16.85 -2.58 -18.12
C PHE A 225 17.29 -3.00 -19.53
N ASN A 226 17.46 -4.31 -19.75
CA ASN A 226 17.81 -4.87 -21.06
C ASN A 226 17.20 -6.29 -21.25
N PRO A 227 15.94 -6.41 -21.65
CA PRO A 227 15.29 -7.70 -21.84
C PRO A 227 15.81 -8.43 -23.10
N GLN A 228 16.27 -9.68 -22.96
CA GLN A 228 16.89 -10.45 -24.05
C GLN A 228 15.88 -10.93 -25.13
N ASN A 229 14.61 -11.11 -24.78
CA ASN A 229 13.59 -11.71 -25.66
C ASN A 229 12.56 -10.70 -26.17
N ARG A 230 12.91 -9.40 -26.21
CA ARG A 230 11.98 -8.35 -26.61
C ARG A 230 12.68 -7.32 -27.48
N THR A 231 11.92 -6.73 -28.40
CA THR A 231 12.33 -5.56 -29.17
C THR A 231 11.45 -4.37 -28.80
N VAL A 232 11.99 -3.16 -28.98
CA VAL A 232 11.23 -1.92 -28.73
C VAL A 232 10.21 -1.74 -29.86
N SER A 233 8.91 -1.80 -29.52
CA SER A 233 7.83 -1.71 -30.52
C SER A 233 7.52 -0.29 -30.97
N ALA A 234 7.62 0.69 -30.06
CA ALA A 234 7.32 2.08 -30.35
C ALA A 234 8.12 3.03 -29.44
N ILE A 235 8.58 4.14 -30.03
CA ILE A 235 9.28 5.21 -29.34
C ILE A 235 8.48 6.51 -29.35
N GLY A 236 8.96 7.47 -28.56
CA GLY A 236 8.43 8.81 -28.46
C GLY A 236 7.45 8.99 -27.31
N LEU A 237 6.80 10.16 -27.26
CA LEU A 237 5.83 10.50 -26.23
C LEU A 237 4.50 9.74 -26.35
N ILE A 238 3.77 9.68 -25.24
CA ILE A 238 2.40 9.13 -25.20
C ILE A 238 1.46 10.06 -25.96
N ASN A 239 1.61 11.38 -25.79
CA ASN A 239 0.84 12.35 -26.56
C ASN A 239 1.34 12.45 -28.01
N ARG A 240 0.55 11.93 -28.95
CA ARG A 240 0.83 11.98 -30.40
C ARG A 240 0.65 13.37 -31.03
N ASN A 241 -0.04 14.27 -30.34
CA ASN A 241 -0.25 15.65 -30.76
C ASN A 241 0.80 16.60 -30.15
N TYR A 242 1.89 16.07 -29.59
CA TYR A 242 2.98 16.90 -29.10
C TYR A 242 3.61 17.69 -30.27
N PRO A 243 3.95 18.99 -30.08
CA PRO A 243 4.49 19.80 -31.16
C PRO A 243 5.77 19.21 -31.75
N LYS A 244 5.93 19.29 -33.08
CA LYS A 244 7.04 18.65 -33.82
C LYS A 244 8.11 19.61 -34.31
N GLU A 245 7.73 20.87 -34.52
CA GLU A 245 8.61 21.90 -35.08
C GLU A 245 9.39 22.61 -33.98
N PHE A 246 10.64 22.99 -34.26
CA PHE A 246 11.57 23.64 -33.33
C PHE A 246 10.93 24.77 -32.51
N VAL A 247 10.31 25.74 -33.18
CA VAL A 247 9.70 26.92 -32.53
C VAL A 247 8.59 26.51 -31.56
N SER A 248 7.73 25.59 -31.98
CA SER A 248 6.62 25.09 -31.15
C SER A 248 7.12 24.27 -29.95
N GLN A 249 8.25 23.59 -30.08
CA GLN A 249 8.88 22.84 -29.00
C GLN A 249 9.62 23.73 -27.99
N MET A 250 9.93 24.99 -28.33
CA MET A 250 10.46 25.98 -27.36
C MET A 250 9.38 26.46 -26.39
N THR A 251 8.12 26.50 -26.83
CA THR A 251 6.99 26.94 -25.98
C THR A 251 6.21 25.77 -25.38
N ALA A 252 6.36 24.54 -25.91
CA ALA A 252 5.72 23.34 -25.38
C ALA A 252 5.94 23.13 -23.86
N PRO A 253 7.16 23.37 -23.29
CA PRO A 253 7.37 23.24 -21.85
C PRO A 253 6.64 24.29 -21.02
N LEU A 254 6.05 25.33 -21.62
CA LEU A 254 5.23 26.34 -20.93
C LEU A 254 3.76 25.92 -20.80
N ILE A 255 3.33 24.92 -21.58
CA ILE A 255 2.01 24.30 -21.46
C ILE A 255 2.07 23.22 -20.37
N ARG A 256 1.12 23.23 -19.43
CA ARG A 256 1.06 22.24 -18.33
C ARG A 256 0.39 20.96 -18.81
N ASP A 257 0.82 19.82 -18.28
CA ASP A 257 0.20 18.50 -18.49
C ASP A 257 0.07 18.08 -19.98
N LEU A 258 0.97 18.59 -20.84
CA LEU A 258 0.95 18.35 -22.29
C LEU A 258 1.24 16.89 -22.66
N ASP A 259 1.94 16.13 -21.82
CA ASP A 259 2.28 14.72 -22.11
C ASP A 259 1.91 13.76 -20.97
N LYS A 260 2.46 13.95 -19.76
CA LYS A 260 2.07 13.17 -18.58
C LYS A 260 0.83 13.78 -17.91
N LYS A 261 -0.38 13.28 -18.23
CA LYS A 261 -1.65 13.73 -17.62
C LYS A 261 -1.92 13.17 -16.22
N ASP A 262 -1.35 12.01 -15.88
CA ASP A 262 -1.72 11.26 -14.67
C ASP A 262 -0.51 10.94 -13.78
N VAL A 263 0.19 11.96 -13.31
CA VAL A 263 1.21 11.80 -12.27
C VAL A 263 0.79 12.62 -11.06
N ILE A 264 0.92 12.04 -9.87
CA ILE A 264 0.76 12.75 -8.60
C ILE A 264 1.57 14.05 -8.71
N GLN A 265 0.89 15.18 -8.55
CA GLN A 265 1.52 16.49 -8.70
C GLN A 265 2.74 16.57 -7.77
N PHE A 266 3.89 16.94 -8.33
CA PHE A 266 5.10 17.05 -7.54
C PHE A 266 4.95 18.21 -6.56
N ILE A 267 4.89 17.86 -5.28
CA ILE A 267 4.93 18.79 -4.16
C ILE A 267 6.22 18.48 -3.42
N LEU A 268 7.12 19.46 -3.31
CA LEU A 268 8.45 19.30 -2.70
C LEU A 268 8.35 18.69 -1.29
N GLU A 269 7.37 19.14 -0.50
CA GLU A 269 7.10 18.57 0.83
C GLU A 269 6.79 17.06 0.76
N ASN A 270 5.90 16.64 -0.14
CA ASN A 270 5.58 15.22 -0.31
C ASN A 270 6.80 14.42 -0.78
N ALA A 271 7.64 14.98 -1.66
CA ALA A 271 8.88 14.35 -2.10
C ALA A 271 9.86 14.16 -0.94
N CYS A 272 10.04 15.17 -0.09
CA CYS A 272 10.86 15.09 1.13
C CYS A 272 10.31 14.05 2.10
N ILE A 273 8.99 14.05 2.38
CA ILE A 273 8.35 13.05 3.25
C ILE A 273 8.54 11.64 2.67
N ASN A 274 8.39 11.46 1.36
CA ASN A 274 8.59 10.18 0.68
C ASN A 274 10.04 9.70 0.77
N PHE A 275 11.01 10.61 0.66
CA PHE A 275 12.42 10.32 0.82
C PHE A 275 12.76 9.89 2.26
N ILE A 276 12.26 10.64 3.26
CA ILE A 276 12.41 10.28 4.68
C ILE A 276 11.75 8.93 4.96
N MET A 277 10.56 8.68 4.43
CA MET A 277 9.88 7.38 4.54
C MET A 277 10.71 6.25 3.93
N LYS A 278 11.33 6.45 2.77
CA LYS A 278 12.20 5.45 2.12
C LYS A 278 13.41 5.11 3.01
N ILE A 279 14.05 6.12 3.60
CA ILE A 279 15.16 5.92 4.55
C ILE A 279 14.66 5.18 5.79
N ASN A 280 13.55 5.63 6.37
CA ASN A 280 12.96 5.01 7.56
C ASN A 280 12.59 3.54 7.32
N VAL A 281 11.93 3.21 6.20
CA VAL A 281 11.62 1.81 5.85
C VAL A 281 12.90 0.99 5.65
N SER A 282 13.94 1.56 5.05
CA SER A 282 15.23 0.88 4.89
C SER A 282 15.86 0.55 6.26
N LEU A 283 15.81 1.49 7.21
CA LEU A 283 16.25 1.28 8.59
C LEU A 283 15.39 0.24 9.31
N LEU A 284 14.07 0.33 9.20
CA LEU A 284 13.13 -0.64 9.80
C LEU A 284 13.32 -2.05 9.24
N ASN A 285 13.66 -2.16 7.95
CA ASN A 285 13.97 -3.43 7.32
C ASN A 285 15.21 -4.08 7.97
N VAL A 286 16.27 -3.31 8.19
CA VAL A 286 17.50 -3.81 8.83
C VAL A 286 17.28 -4.15 10.31
N THR A 287 16.60 -3.26 11.05
CA THR A 287 16.47 -3.35 12.51
C THR A 287 15.39 -4.31 12.98
N PHE A 288 14.25 -4.40 12.29
CA PHE A 288 13.10 -5.21 12.70
C PHE A 288 12.83 -6.36 11.73
N PHE A 289 12.68 -6.10 10.44
CA PHE A 289 12.22 -7.13 9.49
C PHE A 289 13.25 -8.27 9.31
N ARG A 290 14.54 -7.95 9.15
CA ARG A 290 15.60 -8.97 9.06
C ARG A 290 15.72 -9.80 10.34
N LYS A 291 15.54 -9.18 11.51
CA LYS A 291 15.54 -9.88 12.80
C LYS A 291 14.35 -10.81 12.93
N PHE A 292 13.14 -10.33 12.61
CA PHE A 292 11.92 -11.14 12.53
C PHE A 292 12.13 -12.35 11.61
N ARG A 293 12.67 -12.13 10.40
CA ARG A 293 13.02 -13.19 9.46
C ARG A 293 13.99 -14.21 10.05
N LYS A 294 15.07 -13.78 10.71
CA LYS A 294 16.03 -14.71 11.34
C LYS A 294 15.36 -15.55 12.43
N HIS A 295 14.48 -14.94 13.23
CA HIS A 295 13.77 -15.64 14.30
C HIS A 295 12.79 -16.70 13.79
N THR A 296 12.28 -16.58 12.56
CA THR A 296 11.45 -17.64 11.96
C THR A 296 12.20 -18.96 11.72
N LEU A 297 13.52 -19.02 11.89
CA LEU A 297 14.29 -20.27 11.88
C LEU A 297 14.17 -21.05 13.21
N HIS A 298 13.83 -20.38 14.30
CA HIS A 298 13.83 -20.94 15.66
C HIS A 298 12.45 -20.80 16.32
N CYS A 299 11.38 -21.09 15.57
CA CYS A 299 10.00 -20.86 16.00
C CYS A 299 9.66 -21.55 17.32
N GLU A 300 10.01 -22.82 17.47
CA GLU A 300 9.76 -23.61 18.69
C GLU A 300 10.42 -22.98 19.91
N GLN A 301 11.74 -22.77 19.83
CA GLN A 301 12.52 -22.26 20.95
C GLN A 301 11.98 -20.90 21.43
N ILE A 302 11.66 -20.01 20.49
CA ILE A 302 11.13 -18.69 20.82
C ILE A 302 9.75 -18.78 21.49
N GLN A 303 8.87 -19.67 21.05
CA GLN A 303 7.58 -19.89 21.72
C GLN A 303 7.76 -20.41 23.15
N ARG A 304 8.67 -21.36 23.37
CA ARG A 304 8.99 -21.87 24.71
C ARG A 304 9.56 -20.77 25.61
N ASP A 305 10.44 -19.91 25.08
CA ASP A 305 11.01 -18.78 25.81
C ASP A 305 9.94 -17.72 26.16
N VAL A 306 9.01 -17.44 25.23
CA VAL A 306 7.89 -16.52 25.47
C VAL A 306 6.99 -17.04 26.58
N LEU A 307 6.62 -18.32 26.56
CA LEU A 307 5.81 -18.93 27.63
C LEU A 307 6.50 -18.79 28.99
N LYS A 308 7.78 -19.19 29.08
CA LYS A 308 8.58 -19.08 30.31
C LYS A 308 8.64 -17.64 30.82
N GLN A 309 8.79 -16.66 29.94
CA GLN A 309 8.79 -15.25 30.31
C GLN A 309 7.43 -14.78 30.86
N ILE A 310 6.33 -15.20 30.24
CA ILE A 310 4.97 -14.84 30.68
C ILE A 310 4.70 -15.42 32.07
N VAL A 311 4.92 -16.73 32.25
CA VAL A 311 4.70 -17.45 33.52
C VAL A 311 5.56 -16.83 34.62
N LYS A 312 6.86 -16.64 34.38
CA LYS A 312 7.77 -16.02 35.37
C LYS A 312 7.35 -14.61 35.76
N ARG A 313 6.94 -13.79 34.79
CA ARG A 313 6.57 -12.38 35.04
C ARG A 313 5.32 -12.25 35.89
N ASN A 314 4.37 -13.17 35.69
CA ASN A 314 3.06 -13.11 36.31
C ASN A 314 2.88 -14.13 37.46
N ALA A 315 3.96 -14.79 37.91
CA ALA A 315 3.89 -15.79 38.98
C ALA A 315 3.41 -15.25 40.33
N CYS A 316 3.50 -13.93 40.56
CA CYS A 316 3.05 -13.27 41.78
C CYS A 316 1.65 -12.65 41.68
N THR A 317 0.94 -12.83 40.56
CA THR A 317 -0.44 -12.37 40.45
C THR A 317 -1.38 -13.35 41.15
N GLU A 318 -2.58 -12.92 41.50
CA GLU A 318 -3.60 -13.79 42.12
C GLU A 318 -3.83 -15.05 41.29
N PHE A 319 -3.98 -14.90 39.97
CA PHE A 319 -4.10 -16.02 39.04
C PHE A 319 -2.84 -16.90 39.03
N GLY A 320 -1.65 -16.30 39.03
CA GLY A 320 -0.39 -17.03 38.98
C GLY A 320 -0.13 -17.86 40.25
N VAL A 321 -0.51 -17.34 41.42
CA VAL A 321 -0.45 -18.07 42.70
C VAL A 321 -1.47 -19.21 42.70
N LYS A 322 -2.72 -18.92 42.34
CA LYS A 322 -3.80 -19.92 42.29
C LYS A 322 -3.50 -21.11 41.36
N HIS A 323 -2.87 -20.84 40.22
CA HIS A 323 -2.51 -21.85 39.23
C HIS A 323 -1.04 -22.28 39.26
N ASN A 324 -0.36 -22.05 40.40
CA ASN A 324 0.96 -22.59 40.69
C ASN A 324 2.05 -22.28 39.63
N PHE A 325 2.07 -21.05 39.11
CA PHE A 325 3.03 -20.61 38.08
C PHE A 325 4.50 -20.79 38.51
N GLN A 326 4.78 -20.77 39.81
CA GLN A 326 6.11 -20.98 40.35
C GLN A 326 6.70 -22.35 39.99
N ASN A 327 5.84 -23.36 39.83
CA ASN A 327 6.22 -24.74 39.49
C ASN A 327 5.95 -25.09 38.02
N ALA A 328 5.39 -24.19 37.22
CA ALA A 328 5.15 -24.39 35.79
C ALA A 328 6.42 -24.09 34.96
N ILE A 329 7.38 -25.04 34.95
CA ILE A 329 8.71 -24.87 34.33
C ILE A 329 8.69 -25.27 32.84
N THR A 330 7.90 -26.29 32.50
CA THR A 330 7.72 -26.83 31.15
C THR A 330 6.36 -26.47 30.56
N TYR A 331 6.17 -26.78 29.26
CA TYR A 331 4.86 -26.59 28.62
C TYR A 331 3.84 -27.57 29.21
N GLU A 332 4.28 -28.78 29.53
CA GLU A 332 3.49 -29.85 30.10
C GLU A 332 2.98 -29.45 31.49
N ASP A 333 3.86 -28.94 32.37
CA ASP A 333 3.46 -28.41 33.69
C ASP A 333 2.45 -27.25 33.55
N PHE A 334 2.69 -26.35 32.58
CA PHE A 334 1.79 -25.23 32.31
C PHE A 334 0.41 -25.73 31.86
N ARG A 335 0.37 -26.72 30.97
CA ARG A 335 -0.89 -27.29 30.45
C ARG A 335 -1.69 -28.01 31.53
N GLU A 336 -1.03 -28.68 32.47
CA GLU A 336 -1.68 -29.43 33.55
C GLU A 336 -2.24 -28.51 34.64
N ASN A 337 -1.54 -27.42 34.98
CA ASN A 337 -1.95 -26.52 36.06
C ASN A 337 -2.95 -25.43 35.63
N ILE A 338 -2.99 -25.09 34.33
CA ILE A 338 -3.83 -24.01 33.80
C ILE A 338 -4.95 -24.59 32.96
N PRO A 339 -6.24 -24.34 33.31
CA PRO A 339 -7.36 -24.79 32.49
C PRO A 339 -7.45 -23.98 31.20
N ILE A 340 -8.21 -24.48 30.23
CA ILE A 340 -8.65 -23.66 29.10
C ILE A 340 -9.58 -22.58 29.66
N THR A 341 -9.34 -21.32 29.29
CA THR A 341 -10.15 -20.20 29.76
C THR A 341 -10.93 -19.55 28.62
N ASP A 342 -12.02 -18.89 28.96
CA ASP A 342 -12.70 -17.94 28.10
C ASP A 342 -12.80 -16.59 28.83
N TYR A 343 -13.51 -15.63 28.23
CA TYR A 343 -13.64 -14.31 28.83
C TYR A 343 -14.45 -14.36 30.13
N GLU A 344 -15.47 -15.21 30.22
CA GLU A 344 -16.33 -15.28 31.40
C GLU A 344 -15.58 -15.87 32.59
N TYR A 345 -14.72 -16.86 32.36
CA TYR A 345 -13.78 -17.36 33.36
C TYR A 345 -12.87 -16.27 33.92
N LEU A 346 -12.39 -15.35 33.07
CA LEU A 346 -11.47 -14.28 33.44
C LEU A 346 -12.16 -12.99 33.89
N ARG A 347 -13.48 -12.88 33.72
CA ARG A 347 -14.25 -11.63 33.89
C ARG A 347 -14.01 -10.97 35.24
N THR A 348 -14.14 -11.74 36.32
CA THR A 348 -14.00 -11.21 37.69
C THR A 348 -12.62 -10.60 37.92
N TYR A 349 -11.54 -11.28 37.47
CA TYR A 349 -10.19 -10.75 37.59
C TYR A 349 -9.97 -9.48 36.76
N ILE A 350 -10.56 -9.42 35.55
CA ILE A 350 -10.49 -8.24 34.68
C ILE A 350 -11.22 -7.06 35.30
N GLU A 351 -12.42 -7.28 35.84
CA GLU A 351 -13.25 -6.26 36.49
C GLU A 351 -12.57 -5.73 37.77
N GLN A 352 -11.94 -6.59 38.55
CA GLN A 352 -11.12 -6.19 39.70
C GLN A 352 -9.93 -5.31 39.27
N GLN A 353 -9.23 -5.67 38.19
CA GLN A 353 -8.16 -4.81 37.62
C GLN A 353 -8.67 -3.48 37.07
N ALA A 354 -9.89 -3.45 36.54
CA ALA A 354 -10.51 -2.22 36.06
C ALA A 354 -10.98 -1.30 37.20
N ALA A 355 -11.38 -1.90 38.33
CA ALA A 355 -11.82 -1.21 39.54
C ALA A 355 -10.68 -0.72 40.43
N ASN A 356 -9.51 -1.36 40.37
CA ASN A 356 -8.33 -0.97 41.14
C ASN A 356 -7.06 -1.10 40.27
N LYS A 357 -6.52 0.03 39.83
CA LYS A 357 -5.35 0.13 38.94
C LYS A 357 -4.06 -0.49 39.52
N GLY A 358 -3.97 -0.62 40.85
CA GLY A 358 -2.83 -1.23 41.54
C GLY A 358 -2.95 -2.74 41.75
N SER A 359 -4.13 -3.32 41.50
CA SER A 359 -4.35 -4.76 41.68
C SER A 359 -3.54 -5.59 40.68
N LYS A 360 -3.16 -6.80 41.10
CA LYS A 360 -2.32 -7.72 40.32
C LYS A 360 -3.03 -9.04 40.17
N GLU A 361 -4.16 -9.02 39.49
CA GLU A 361 -5.02 -10.20 39.33
C GLU A 361 -4.48 -11.15 38.26
N LEU A 362 -4.34 -10.63 37.02
CA LEU A 362 -3.91 -11.42 35.86
C LEU A 362 -2.51 -11.06 35.39
N THR A 363 -2.05 -9.83 35.58
CA THR A 363 -0.72 -9.40 35.13
C THR A 363 -0.04 -8.52 36.16
N ASN A 364 1.27 -8.64 36.27
CA ASN A 364 2.08 -7.78 37.15
C ASN A 364 2.37 -6.42 36.50
N ASP A 365 2.05 -6.25 35.21
CA ASP A 365 2.21 -5.00 34.50
C ASP A 365 1.05 -4.05 34.72
N ALA A 366 1.34 -2.76 34.93
CA ALA A 366 0.30 -1.74 34.99
C ALA A 366 -0.53 -1.70 33.70
N ILE A 367 -1.85 -1.71 33.87
CA ILE A 367 -2.81 -1.56 32.78
C ILE A 367 -2.83 -0.09 32.34
N LEU A 368 -2.61 0.14 31.05
CA LEU A 368 -2.63 1.48 30.45
C LEU A 368 -4.02 1.84 29.95
N MET A 369 -4.75 0.86 29.42
CA MET A 369 -6.13 0.97 28.95
C MET A 369 -6.76 -0.41 28.82
N PHE A 370 -8.06 -0.46 28.61
CA PHE A 370 -8.76 -1.65 28.14
C PHE A 370 -9.25 -1.45 26.70
N ASN A 371 -9.03 -2.45 25.85
CA ASN A 371 -9.74 -2.52 24.58
C ASN A 371 -11.16 -3.01 24.84
N GLN A 372 -12.17 -2.28 24.38
CA GLN A 372 -13.57 -2.70 24.48
C GLN A 372 -13.95 -3.55 23.27
N THR A 373 -14.64 -4.68 23.51
CA THR A 373 -15.28 -5.46 22.44
C THR A 373 -16.73 -5.77 22.75
N SER A 374 -17.53 -5.88 21.70
CA SER A 374 -18.87 -6.45 21.75
C SER A 374 -18.76 -7.97 21.88
N GLY A 375 -18.78 -8.49 23.11
CA GLY A 375 -18.97 -9.93 23.31
C GLY A 375 -20.32 -10.38 22.73
N SER A 376 -20.47 -11.70 22.54
CA SER A 376 -21.78 -12.33 22.25
C SER A 376 -22.76 -12.25 23.44
N THR A 377 -22.27 -11.80 24.59
CA THR A 377 -23.01 -11.53 25.83
C THR A 377 -23.50 -10.09 25.87
N ALA A 378 -24.60 -9.82 26.60
CA ALA A 378 -25.14 -8.46 26.76
C ALA A 378 -24.16 -7.45 27.40
N GLN A 379 -23.10 -7.93 28.05
CA GLN A 379 -22.04 -7.08 28.62
C GLN A 379 -20.76 -7.05 27.75
N PRO A 380 -20.16 -5.87 27.52
CA PRO A 380 -18.90 -5.73 26.80
C PRO A 380 -17.75 -6.50 27.46
N LYS A 381 -16.76 -6.87 26.65
CA LYS A 381 -15.49 -7.44 27.12
C LYS A 381 -14.41 -6.36 27.17
N TYR A 382 -13.60 -6.38 28.23
CA TYR A 382 -12.48 -5.47 28.46
C TYR A 382 -11.18 -6.24 28.38
N ILE A 383 -10.42 -6.05 27.30
CA ILE A 383 -9.13 -6.72 27.14
C ILE A 383 -8.01 -5.82 27.68
N PRO A 384 -7.22 -6.28 28.67
CA PRO A 384 -6.17 -5.45 29.25
C PRO A 384 -5.05 -5.12 28.26
N VAL A 385 -4.65 -3.84 28.19
CA VAL A 385 -3.54 -3.36 27.38
C VAL A 385 -2.45 -2.80 28.28
N THR A 386 -1.29 -3.46 28.28
CA THR A 386 -0.11 -3.08 29.08
C THR A 386 0.92 -2.32 28.24
N LYS A 387 1.95 -1.76 28.90
CA LYS A 387 3.11 -1.16 28.20
C LYS A 387 3.81 -2.16 27.28
N GLN A 388 3.90 -3.43 27.70
CA GLN A 388 4.47 -4.50 26.89
C GLN A 388 3.61 -4.80 25.66
N THR A 389 2.28 -4.80 25.81
CA THR A 389 1.31 -4.94 24.71
C THR A 389 1.50 -3.81 23.68
N MET A 390 1.62 -2.57 24.13
CA MET A 390 1.87 -1.44 23.23
C MET A 390 3.23 -1.53 22.52
N LYS A 391 4.27 -2.04 23.19
CA LYS A 391 5.59 -2.25 22.60
C LYS A 391 5.56 -3.28 21.47
N THR A 392 4.91 -4.43 21.69
CA THR A 392 4.80 -5.52 20.69
C THR A 392 3.92 -5.12 19.51
N LEU A 393 2.82 -4.39 19.75
CA LEU A 393 1.99 -3.81 18.69
C LEU A 393 2.78 -2.82 17.82
N LYS A 394 3.59 -1.93 18.41
CA LYS A 394 4.47 -1.00 17.68
C LYS A 394 5.47 -1.74 16.78
N ILE A 395 6.10 -2.80 17.30
CA ILE A 395 7.04 -3.62 16.53
C ILE A 395 6.32 -4.28 15.35
N SER A 396 5.16 -4.89 15.60
CA SER A 396 4.37 -5.55 14.55
C SER A 396 3.92 -4.57 13.47
N GLN A 397 3.54 -3.34 13.84
CA GLN A 397 3.15 -2.31 12.89
C GLN A 397 4.34 -1.81 12.04
N LYS A 398 5.54 -1.71 12.61
CA LYS A 398 6.77 -1.40 11.88
C LYS A 398 7.14 -2.48 10.86
N ILE A 399 7.02 -3.75 11.25
CA ILE A 399 7.24 -4.90 10.36
C ILE A 399 6.22 -4.88 9.22
N ASN A 400 4.93 -4.70 9.55
CA ASN A 400 3.86 -4.62 8.56
C ASN A 400 4.07 -3.46 7.56
N LEU A 401 4.50 -2.28 8.05
CA LEU A 401 4.86 -1.15 7.19
C LEU A 401 5.99 -1.50 6.21
N CYS A 402 7.03 -2.22 6.66
CA CYS A 402 8.11 -2.67 5.78
C CYS A 402 7.59 -3.61 4.68
N VAL A 403 6.74 -4.57 5.04
CA VAL A 403 6.16 -5.51 4.09
C VAL A 403 5.29 -4.78 3.07
N GLN A 404 4.38 -3.91 3.53
CA GLN A 404 3.50 -3.13 2.65
C GLN A 404 4.32 -2.25 1.70
N TYR A 405 5.32 -1.52 2.21
CA TYR A 405 6.15 -0.64 1.39
C TYR A 405 6.98 -1.41 0.35
N LYS A 406 7.51 -2.58 0.72
CA LYS A 406 8.29 -3.43 -0.19
C LYS A 406 7.43 -3.98 -1.34
N ASN A 407 6.18 -4.36 -1.04
CA ASN A 407 5.26 -4.91 -2.04
C ASN A 407 4.59 -3.83 -2.89
N VAL A 408 4.21 -2.71 -2.27
CA VAL A 408 3.39 -1.66 -2.90
C VAL A 408 3.94 -0.27 -2.56
N PRO A 409 5.15 0.10 -3.03
CA PRO A 409 5.77 1.38 -2.71
C PRO A 409 4.94 2.58 -3.22
N ASN A 410 4.19 2.40 -4.31
CA ASN A 410 3.28 3.42 -4.85
C ASN A 410 2.17 3.80 -3.87
N GLY A 411 1.74 2.86 -3.00
CA GLY A 411 0.74 3.12 -1.97
C GLY A 411 1.16 4.24 -1.02
N PHE A 412 2.46 4.49 -0.88
CA PHE A 412 3.00 5.48 0.05
C PHE A 412 3.43 6.80 -0.61
N LYS A 413 3.20 6.99 -1.92
CA LYS A 413 3.64 8.19 -2.65
C LYS A 413 2.79 9.43 -2.36
N GLY A 414 1.50 9.26 -2.08
CA GLY A 414 0.55 10.33 -1.85
C GLY A 414 0.00 10.35 -0.43
N LYS A 415 -1.26 10.80 -0.32
CA LYS A 415 -2.02 10.87 0.93
C LYS A 415 -2.65 9.52 1.30
N ILE A 416 -2.97 9.39 2.58
CA ILE A 416 -3.51 8.18 3.22
C ILE A 416 -4.91 8.50 3.77
N LEU A 417 -5.92 7.77 3.31
CA LEU A 417 -7.23 7.73 3.94
C LEU A 417 -7.25 6.60 4.96
N GLY A 418 -6.88 6.90 6.21
CA GLY A 418 -6.94 5.96 7.32
C GLY A 418 -8.20 6.19 8.15
N ILE A 419 -8.97 5.13 8.42
CA ILE A 419 -10.20 5.17 9.21
C ILE A 419 -10.02 4.20 10.38
N VAL A 420 -10.16 4.71 11.61
CA VAL A 420 -9.97 3.96 12.85
C VAL A 420 -11.08 4.27 13.86
N SER A 421 -11.17 3.46 14.90
CA SER A 421 -12.03 3.72 16.06
C SER A 421 -11.50 4.87 16.95
N PRO A 422 -12.34 5.45 17.82
CA PRO A 422 -11.91 6.39 18.85
C PRO A 422 -10.81 5.79 19.74
N ALA A 423 -9.87 6.64 20.18
CA ALA A 423 -8.86 6.22 21.15
C ALA A 423 -9.45 5.92 22.53
N ILE A 424 -10.43 6.70 22.96
CA ILE A 424 -11.09 6.62 24.28
C ILE A 424 -12.59 6.74 24.03
N GLU A 425 -13.35 5.78 24.54
CA GLU A 425 -14.82 5.72 24.46
C GLU A 425 -15.44 5.96 25.84
N SER A 426 -14.80 5.46 26.90
CA SER A 426 -15.21 5.66 28.29
C SER A 426 -14.01 5.54 29.25
N MET A 427 -14.27 5.66 30.55
CA MET A 427 -13.29 5.46 31.62
C MET A 427 -13.79 4.39 32.58
N SER A 428 -12.89 3.59 33.16
CA SER A 428 -13.21 2.70 34.27
C SER A 428 -13.47 3.49 35.57
N ALA A 429 -13.92 2.79 36.62
CA ALA A 429 -14.14 3.39 37.94
C ALA A 429 -12.88 4.09 38.49
N ASP A 430 -11.70 3.51 38.26
CA ASP A 430 -10.40 4.07 38.66
C ASP A 430 -9.71 4.89 37.55
N GLN A 431 -10.51 5.50 36.67
CA GLN A 431 -10.06 6.40 35.60
C GLN A 431 -9.06 5.77 34.62
N ILE A 432 -9.16 4.46 34.39
CA ILE A 432 -8.38 3.78 33.34
C ILE A 432 -9.13 3.94 32.00
N PRO A 433 -8.50 4.43 30.92
CA PRO A 433 -9.15 4.58 29.63
C PRO A 433 -9.69 3.26 29.06
N ILE A 434 -10.89 3.31 28.50
CA ILE A 434 -11.52 2.21 27.76
C ILE A 434 -11.77 2.69 26.33
N GLY A 435 -11.31 1.94 25.32
CA GLY A 435 -11.44 2.36 23.92
C GLY A 435 -10.74 1.42 22.94
N SER A 436 -9.98 1.98 21.99
CA SER A 436 -9.25 1.19 21.00
C SER A 436 -7.75 1.55 20.92
N ALA A 437 -6.91 0.52 20.92
CA ALA A 437 -5.47 0.68 20.68
C ALA A 437 -5.18 1.32 19.29
N SER A 438 -5.98 1.01 18.27
CA SER A 438 -5.88 1.60 16.92
C SER A 438 -6.09 3.11 16.92
N GLY A 439 -7.11 3.60 17.64
CA GLY A 439 -7.35 5.03 17.81
C GLY A 439 -6.19 5.70 18.56
N LEU A 440 -5.68 5.05 19.61
CA LEU A 440 -4.55 5.57 20.38
C LEU A 440 -3.27 5.69 19.52
N PHE A 441 -3.00 4.73 18.63
CA PHE A 441 -1.90 4.82 17.67
C PHE A 441 -2.05 5.98 16.70
N TYR A 442 -3.26 6.16 16.17
CA TYR A 442 -3.56 7.23 15.23
C TYR A 442 -3.41 8.61 15.89
N LYS A 443 -3.93 8.76 17.12
CA LYS A 443 -3.85 10.00 17.92
C LYS A 443 -2.40 10.42 18.20
N ASN A 444 -1.54 9.46 18.54
CA ASN A 444 -0.15 9.69 18.94
C ASN A 444 0.87 9.54 17.79
N MET A 445 0.40 9.64 16.54
CA MET A 445 1.27 9.50 15.38
C MET A 445 2.26 10.67 15.28
N PRO A 446 3.54 10.42 14.94
CA PRO A 446 4.52 11.50 14.75
C PRO A 446 4.05 12.51 13.71
N GLY A 447 4.30 13.81 13.95
CA GLY A 447 3.75 14.91 13.14
C GLY A 447 4.03 14.77 11.63
N LEU A 448 5.25 14.36 11.25
CA LEU A 448 5.61 14.14 9.84
C LEU A 448 4.77 13.05 9.16
N VAL A 449 4.45 11.97 9.88
CA VAL A 449 3.62 10.87 9.38
C VAL A 449 2.16 11.29 9.34
N LYS A 450 1.70 12.00 10.39
CA LYS A 450 0.33 12.54 10.49
C LYS A 450 -0.03 13.42 9.30
N ARG A 451 0.92 14.20 8.75
CA ARG A 451 0.73 15.03 7.54
C ARG A 451 0.34 14.25 6.28
N LYS A 452 0.57 12.94 6.23
CA LYS A 452 0.10 12.10 5.11
C LYS A 452 -1.36 11.70 5.23
N TYR A 453 -1.94 11.74 6.43
CA TYR A 453 -3.32 11.34 6.67
C TYR A 453 -4.27 12.50 6.42
N VAL A 454 -5.39 12.22 5.75
CA VAL A 454 -6.37 13.25 5.34
C VAL A 454 -7.45 13.52 6.39
N VAL A 455 -7.60 12.64 7.38
CA VAL A 455 -8.63 12.75 8.43
C VAL A 455 -7.97 13.00 9.79
N PRO A 456 -8.31 14.09 10.51
CA PRO A 456 -7.82 14.29 11.86
C PRO A 456 -8.52 13.35 12.86
N HIS A 457 -7.81 12.95 13.93
CA HIS A 457 -8.31 11.96 14.89
C HIS A 457 -9.67 12.34 15.53
N SER A 458 -9.90 13.61 15.81
CA SER A 458 -11.14 14.12 16.42
C SER A 458 -12.40 13.79 15.62
N VAL A 459 -12.29 13.58 14.31
CA VAL A 459 -13.43 13.15 13.47
C VAL A 459 -13.92 11.76 13.88
N PHE A 460 -13.04 10.88 14.36
CA PHE A 460 -13.46 9.55 14.82
C PHE A 460 -14.24 9.60 16.14
N GLU A 461 -14.13 10.70 16.91
CA GLU A 461 -14.86 10.93 18.17
C GLU A 461 -16.31 11.43 17.93
N ILE A 462 -16.70 11.71 16.68
CA ILE A 462 -18.09 12.05 16.31
C ILE A 462 -19.00 10.85 16.64
N LYS A 463 -20.08 11.08 17.40
CA LYS A 463 -21.01 10.03 17.81
C LYS A 463 -22.03 9.68 16.72
N ASP A 464 -22.51 10.68 15.98
CA ASP A 464 -23.47 10.45 14.91
C ASP A 464 -22.83 9.68 13.74
N TYR A 465 -23.44 8.55 13.40
CA TYR A 465 -22.91 7.63 12.39
C TYR A 465 -22.88 8.27 11.00
N HIS A 466 -23.94 8.98 10.61
CA HIS A 466 -24.02 9.59 9.28
C HIS A 466 -23.05 10.77 9.15
N ALA A 467 -23.06 11.69 10.13
CA ALA A 467 -22.21 12.87 10.14
C ALA A 467 -20.72 12.51 10.13
N LYS A 468 -20.31 11.45 10.84
CA LYS A 468 -18.92 10.96 10.86
C LYS A 468 -18.42 10.63 9.45
N TYR A 469 -19.14 9.76 8.73
CA TYR A 469 -18.70 9.33 7.39
C TYR A 469 -18.86 10.43 6.34
N TYR A 470 -19.87 11.31 6.49
CA TYR A 470 -19.97 12.51 5.67
C TYR A 470 -18.72 13.39 5.79
N VAL A 471 -18.29 13.69 7.02
CA VAL A 471 -17.10 14.51 7.28
C VAL A 471 -15.82 13.83 6.80
N ILE A 472 -15.67 12.51 7.02
CA ILE A 472 -14.53 11.73 6.49
C ILE A 472 -14.45 11.90 4.97
N LEU A 473 -15.58 11.75 4.28
CA LEU A 473 -15.63 11.87 2.83
C LEU A 473 -15.35 13.30 2.35
N LEU A 474 -15.95 14.30 3.00
CA LEU A 474 -15.74 15.71 2.71
C LEU A 474 -14.25 16.09 2.76
N LEU A 475 -13.55 15.68 3.82
CA LEU A 475 -12.11 15.91 3.98
C LEU A 475 -11.27 15.12 2.97
N ALA A 476 -11.71 13.94 2.56
CA ALA A 476 -10.98 13.12 1.59
C ALA A 476 -11.14 13.63 0.14
N LEU A 477 -12.29 14.21 -0.23
CA LEU A 477 -12.60 14.61 -1.60
C LEU A 477 -11.69 15.72 -2.15
N GLN A 478 -11.19 16.62 -1.30
CA GLN A 478 -10.23 17.66 -1.72
C GLN A 478 -8.87 17.10 -2.17
N HIS A 479 -8.56 15.83 -1.86
CA HIS A 479 -7.31 15.18 -2.21
C HIS A 479 -7.51 14.24 -3.40
N LYS A 480 -6.95 14.60 -4.57
CA LYS A 480 -6.84 13.68 -5.72
C LYS A 480 -5.73 12.65 -5.51
N ASP A 481 -4.71 13.01 -4.75
CA ASP A 481 -3.46 12.28 -4.55
C ASP A 481 -3.53 11.21 -3.45
N ILE A 482 -4.72 10.69 -3.12
CA ILE A 482 -4.83 9.55 -2.21
C ILE A 482 -4.29 8.29 -2.90
N THR A 483 -3.30 7.66 -2.27
CA THR A 483 -2.65 6.43 -2.79
C THR A 483 -2.87 5.21 -1.90
N TYR A 484 -3.25 5.43 -0.64
CA TYR A 484 -3.47 4.40 0.37
C TYR A 484 -4.84 4.59 1.01
N ILE A 485 -5.65 3.53 1.09
CA ILE A 485 -6.83 3.48 1.96
C ILE A 485 -6.66 2.39 3.02
N GLY A 486 -6.88 2.74 4.29
CA GLY A 486 -6.78 1.81 5.42
C GLY A 486 -8.03 1.84 6.28
N THR A 487 -8.73 0.72 6.37
CA THR A 487 -9.91 0.55 7.23
C THR A 487 -9.99 -0.90 7.69
N ALA A 488 -10.50 -1.16 8.90
CA ALA A 488 -10.61 -2.53 9.41
C ALA A 488 -11.56 -3.38 8.55
N ASN A 489 -12.79 -2.90 8.32
CA ASN A 489 -13.84 -3.64 7.61
C ASN A 489 -14.10 -3.02 6.21
N PRO A 490 -14.15 -3.83 5.13
CA PRO A 490 -14.47 -3.34 3.79
C PRO A 490 -15.85 -2.68 3.66
N THR A 491 -16.84 -3.03 4.48
CA THR A 491 -18.17 -2.38 4.45
C THR A 491 -18.11 -0.87 4.70
N THR A 492 -17.08 -0.40 5.41
CA THR A 492 -16.82 1.04 5.58
C THR A 492 -16.67 1.76 4.24
N LEU A 493 -16.04 1.12 3.26
CA LEU A 493 -15.85 1.69 1.92
C LEU A 493 -17.14 1.69 1.12
N LEU A 494 -17.97 0.66 1.27
CA LEU A 494 -19.32 0.66 0.68
C LEU A 494 -20.18 1.78 1.29
N LYS A 495 -20.04 2.06 2.59
CA LYS A 495 -20.75 3.18 3.22
C LYS A 495 -20.32 4.54 2.68
N LEU A 496 -19.01 4.75 2.51
CA LEU A 496 -18.50 5.98 1.89
C LEU A 496 -18.99 6.14 0.45
N PHE A 497 -19.07 5.04 -0.31
CA PHE A 497 -19.59 5.05 -1.67
C PHE A 497 -21.08 5.42 -1.70
N GLU A 498 -21.89 4.90 -0.77
CA GLU A 498 -23.29 5.25 -0.65
C GLU A 498 -23.48 6.74 -0.34
N ILE A 499 -22.81 7.27 0.69
CA ILE A 499 -22.88 8.68 1.07
C ILE A 499 -22.39 9.58 -0.07
N LEU A 500 -21.31 9.19 -0.75
CA LEU A 500 -20.79 9.94 -1.91
C LEU A 500 -21.88 10.13 -2.97
N ASN A 501 -22.56 9.06 -3.34
CA ASN A 501 -23.53 9.10 -4.43
C ASN A 501 -24.86 9.76 -4.03
N ASN A 502 -25.26 9.65 -2.76
CA ASN A 502 -26.48 10.27 -2.24
C ASN A 502 -26.32 11.78 -1.97
N ASN A 503 -25.10 12.25 -1.71
CA ASN A 503 -24.85 13.63 -1.27
C ASN A 503 -23.88 14.42 -2.18
N LYS A 504 -23.76 14.07 -3.47
CA LYS A 504 -22.83 14.72 -4.42
C LYS A 504 -22.95 16.25 -4.43
N THR A 505 -24.19 16.76 -4.45
CA THR A 505 -24.47 18.21 -4.51
C THR A 505 -24.02 18.92 -3.24
N ASP A 506 -24.38 18.38 -2.07
CA ASP A 506 -24.03 18.95 -0.76
C ASP A 506 -22.53 18.92 -0.53
N LEU A 507 -21.88 17.79 -0.81
CA LEU A 507 -20.43 17.63 -0.66
C LEU A 507 -19.65 18.62 -1.54
N LEU A 508 -20.11 18.85 -2.77
CA LEU A 508 -19.48 19.80 -3.67
C LEU A 508 -19.69 21.24 -3.21
N SER A 509 -20.90 21.58 -2.76
CA SER A 509 -21.21 22.90 -2.18
C SER A 509 -20.36 23.17 -0.93
N ASP A 510 -20.26 22.19 -0.04
CA ASP A 510 -19.48 22.28 1.18
C ASP A 510 -17.98 22.47 0.91
N LEU A 511 -17.42 21.77 -0.08
CA LEU A 511 -16.04 22.00 -0.51
C LEU A 511 -15.82 23.41 -1.06
N LYS A 512 -16.73 23.90 -1.91
CA LYS A 512 -16.63 25.24 -2.52
C LYS A 512 -16.69 26.33 -1.47
N ASN A 513 -17.66 26.23 -0.58
CA ASN A 513 -18.01 27.29 0.38
C ASN A 513 -17.31 27.12 1.73
N LYS A 514 -16.57 26.01 1.92
CA LYS A 514 -15.97 25.60 3.20
C LYS A 514 -17.00 25.52 4.33
N THR A 515 -18.18 25.00 3.99
CA THR A 515 -19.29 24.74 4.91
C THR A 515 -19.40 23.26 5.24
N ILE A 516 -20.34 22.91 6.13
CA ILE A 516 -20.57 21.53 6.55
C ILE A 516 -22.10 21.35 6.67
N SER A 517 -22.72 20.63 5.73
CA SER A 517 -24.17 20.44 5.69
C SER A 517 -24.72 19.66 6.88
N VAL A 518 -23.88 18.87 7.56
CA VAL A 518 -24.22 18.13 8.79
C VAL A 518 -23.78 18.86 10.07
N SER A 519 -23.56 20.19 10.02
CA SER A 519 -22.99 20.96 11.14
C SER A 519 -23.77 20.84 12.45
N GLU A 520 -25.10 20.76 12.39
CA GLU A 520 -25.98 20.64 13.57
C GLU A 520 -25.72 19.35 14.37
N MET A 521 -25.15 18.33 13.74
CA MET A 521 -24.80 17.04 14.36
C MET A 521 -23.38 17.04 14.96
N LEU A 522 -22.67 18.17 14.89
CA LEU A 522 -21.26 18.31 15.27
C LEU A 522 -21.09 19.36 16.38
N SER A 523 -20.13 19.14 17.28
CA SER A 523 -19.74 20.16 18.24
C SER A 523 -19.02 21.34 17.57
N GLU A 524 -19.16 22.55 18.13
CA GLU A 524 -18.54 23.77 17.59
C GLU A 524 -17.02 23.61 17.37
N LYS A 525 -16.33 22.98 18.32
CA LYS A 525 -14.89 22.68 18.22
C LYS A 525 -14.54 21.81 17.01
N ILE A 526 -15.36 20.79 16.73
CA ILE A 526 -15.14 19.90 15.57
C ILE A 526 -15.44 20.67 14.28
N GLN A 527 -16.50 21.48 14.26
CA GLN A 527 -16.84 22.29 13.09
C GLN A 527 -15.72 23.28 12.73
N GLU A 528 -15.19 24.01 13.72
CA GLU A 528 -14.08 24.95 13.51
C GLU A 528 -12.83 24.23 13.00
N GLN A 529 -12.50 23.07 13.58
CA GLN A 529 -11.38 22.27 13.13
C GLN A 529 -11.56 21.81 11.67
N ILE A 530 -12.73 21.30 11.28
CA ILE A 530 -12.99 20.86 9.91
C ILE A 530 -12.86 22.04 8.94
N LYS A 531 -13.47 23.20 9.26
CA LYS A 531 -13.36 24.41 8.43
C LYS A 531 -11.90 24.84 8.22
N ASN A 532 -11.06 24.72 9.25
CA ASN A 532 -9.63 25.01 9.15
C ASN A 532 -8.83 24.00 8.30
N GLU A 533 -9.30 22.77 8.19
CA GLU A 533 -8.68 21.71 7.38
C GLU A 533 -9.15 21.72 5.91
N LEU A 534 -10.31 22.34 5.61
CA LEU A 534 -10.84 22.48 4.25
C LEU A 534 -10.06 23.53 3.45
N LYS A 535 -9.16 23.04 2.58
CA LYS A 535 -8.32 23.84 1.69
C LYS A 535 -8.32 23.27 0.25
N PRO A 536 -9.50 23.07 -0.38
CA PRO A 536 -9.56 22.55 -1.74
C PRO A 536 -8.98 23.56 -2.74
N THR A 537 -8.34 23.04 -3.78
CA THR A 537 -7.88 23.87 -4.90
C THR A 537 -9.02 24.10 -5.91
N SER A 538 -9.04 25.24 -6.57
CA SER A 538 -10.03 25.53 -7.63
C SER A 538 -9.99 24.48 -8.75
N LYS A 539 -8.79 23.95 -9.08
CA LYS A 539 -8.62 22.83 -10.03
C LYS A 539 -9.37 21.59 -9.55
N ARG A 540 -9.23 21.21 -8.27
CA ARG A 540 -9.90 20.03 -7.73
C ARG A 540 -11.42 20.19 -7.71
N ILE A 541 -11.91 21.39 -7.37
CA ILE A 541 -13.35 21.68 -7.40
C ILE A 541 -13.91 21.50 -8.81
N ALA A 542 -13.26 22.09 -9.83
CA ALA A 542 -13.68 21.97 -11.23
C ALA A 542 -13.63 20.53 -11.76
N GLU A 543 -12.63 19.75 -11.33
CA GLU A 543 -12.57 18.31 -11.63
C GLU A 543 -13.77 17.55 -11.03
N LEU A 544 -14.10 17.80 -9.76
CA LEU A 544 -15.23 17.16 -9.08
C LEU A 544 -16.57 17.56 -9.69
N GLU A 545 -16.76 18.83 -10.08
CA GLU A 545 -17.93 19.30 -10.83
C GLU A 545 -18.15 18.49 -12.11
N THR A 546 -17.07 18.30 -12.88
CA THR A 546 -17.11 17.55 -14.14
C THR A 546 -17.44 16.07 -13.88
N ILE A 547 -16.83 15.46 -12.85
CA ILE A 547 -17.08 14.04 -12.52
C ILE A 547 -18.53 13.85 -12.05
N PHE A 548 -19.03 14.72 -11.17
CA PHE A 548 -20.37 14.60 -10.58
C PHE A 548 -21.49 14.85 -11.59
N SER A 549 -21.24 15.68 -12.61
CA SER A 549 -22.20 15.96 -13.70
C SER A 549 -22.20 14.92 -14.82
N SER A 550 -21.05 14.30 -15.10
CA SER A 550 -20.90 13.36 -16.23
C SER A 550 -21.43 11.95 -15.98
N THR A 551 -21.68 11.58 -14.72
CA THR A 551 -22.05 10.20 -14.36
C THR A 551 -23.17 10.17 -13.32
N SER A 552 -24.11 9.24 -13.49
CA SER A 552 -25.18 8.99 -12.52
C SER A 552 -24.62 8.45 -11.21
N SER A 553 -23.67 7.51 -11.29
CA SER A 553 -22.92 6.96 -10.14
C SER A 553 -21.41 7.11 -10.31
N VAL A 554 -20.74 7.51 -9.24
CA VAL A 554 -19.32 7.83 -9.18
C VAL A 554 -18.58 6.78 -8.35
N SER A 555 -17.58 6.14 -8.95
CA SER A 555 -16.70 5.17 -8.28
C SER A 555 -15.49 5.84 -7.62
N PHE A 556 -14.80 5.11 -6.72
CA PHE A 556 -13.54 5.60 -6.15
C PHE A 556 -12.43 5.71 -7.18
N ALA A 557 -12.42 4.88 -8.22
CA ALA A 557 -11.48 5.01 -9.32
C ALA A 557 -11.59 6.37 -10.04
N GLY A 558 -12.80 6.89 -10.20
CA GLY A 558 -13.03 8.20 -10.81
C GLY A 558 -12.55 9.37 -9.94
N ILE A 559 -12.68 9.24 -8.61
CA ILE A 559 -12.37 10.32 -7.66
C ILE A 559 -10.91 10.28 -7.19
N TRP A 560 -10.38 9.09 -6.94
CA TRP A 560 -9.04 8.81 -6.44
C TRP A 560 -8.31 7.81 -7.35
N PRO A 561 -7.91 8.24 -8.56
CA PRO A 561 -7.33 7.35 -9.57
C PRO A 561 -5.95 6.80 -9.17
N PHE A 562 -5.29 7.36 -8.15
CA PHE A 562 -3.95 6.95 -7.71
C PHE A 562 -3.94 5.95 -6.54
N VAL A 563 -5.11 5.50 -6.07
CA VAL A 563 -5.19 4.45 -5.04
C VAL A 563 -4.51 3.20 -5.59
N SER A 564 -3.49 2.74 -4.87
CA SER A 564 -2.70 1.58 -5.26
C SER A 564 -2.58 0.56 -4.14
N LEU A 565 -2.86 0.95 -2.90
CA LEU A 565 -2.91 0.06 -1.74
C LEU A 565 -4.19 0.27 -0.95
N VAL A 566 -4.92 -0.83 -0.71
CA VAL A 566 -6.02 -0.88 0.25
C VAL A 566 -5.67 -1.90 1.32
N THR A 567 -5.80 -1.53 2.59
CA THR A 567 -5.58 -2.44 3.71
C THR A 567 -6.85 -2.59 4.51
N THR A 568 -7.37 -3.82 4.53
CA THR A 568 -8.65 -4.17 5.15
C THR A 568 -8.73 -5.68 5.36
N TRP A 569 -9.65 -6.16 6.19
CA TRP A 569 -9.86 -7.59 6.39
C TRP A 569 -10.40 -8.25 5.12
N THR A 570 -9.81 -9.40 4.79
CA THR A 570 -10.09 -10.15 3.56
C THR A 570 -10.75 -11.51 3.79
N GLY A 571 -10.64 -12.06 5.01
CA GLY A 571 -11.18 -13.38 5.37
C GLY A 571 -12.57 -13.32 6.03
N GLY A 572 -13.24 -14.48 6.09
CA GLY A 572 -14.59 -14.63 6.65
C GLY A 572 -15.65 -13.80 5.93
N SER A 573 -16.65 -13.31 6.65
CA SER A 573 -17.75 -12.48 6.10
C SER A 573 -17.29 -11.16 5.46
N CYS A 574 -16.08 -10.67 5.79
CA CYS A 574 -15.49 -9.50 5.13
C CYS A 574 -15.10 -9.78 3.66
N GLY A 575 -14.77 -11.02 3.30
CA GLY A 575 -14.40 -11.38 1.92
C GLY A 575 -15.52 -11.10 0.91
N VAL A 576 -16.78 -11.34 1.32
CA VAL A 576 -17.95 -11.11 0.46
C VAL A 576 -18.10 -9.63 0.10
N SER A 577 -18.11 -8.74 1.10
CA SER A 577 -18.24 -7.30 0.87
C SER A 577 -17.01 -6.68 0.20
N LEU A 578 -15.83 -7.29 0.34
CA LEU A 578 -14.62 -6.85 -0.35
C LEU A 578 -14.74 -6.98 -1.87
N ASN A 579 -15.40 -8.01 -2.39
CA ASN A 579 -15.60 -8.17 -3.84
C ASN A 579 -16.34 -6.97 -4.45
N SER A 580 -17.36 -6.48 -3.74
CA SER A 580 -18.13 -5.29 -4.10
C SER A 580 -17.25 -4.03 -4.09
N VAL A 581 -16.39 -3.90 -3.08
CA VAL A 581 -15.44 -2.78 -2.96
C VAL A 581 -14.40 -2.80 -4.09
N LEU A 582 -13.90 -3.97 -4.50
CA LEU A 582 -12.88 -4.10 -5.54
C LEU A 582 -13.33 -3.49 -6.87
N GLN A 583 -14.62 -3.58 -7.19
CA GLN A 583 -15.21 -3.01 -8.41
C GLN A 583 -15.22 -1.47 -8.40
N LEU A 584 -15.14 -0.85 -7.20
CA LEU A 584 -15.13 0.61 -7.05
C LEU A 584 -13.73 1.21 -7.18
N LEU A 585 -12.68 0.40 -7.05
CA LEU A 585 -11.29 0.83 -6.96
C LEU A 585 -10.58 0.82 -8.33
N PRO A 586 -9.44 1.54 -8.48
CA PRO A 586 -8.58 1.39 -9.65
C PRO A 586 -8.15 -0.07 -9.87
N THR A 587 -8.10 -0.53 -11.12
CA THR A 587 -7.83 -1.94 -11.48
C THR A 587 -6.47 -2.46 -11.04
N ASN A 588 -5.50 -1.57 -10.80
CA ASN A 588 -4.16 -1.89 -10.32
C ASN A 588 -4.01 -1.82 -8.79
N THR A 589 -5.11 -1.65 -8.06
CA THR A 589 -5.10 -1.58 -6.59
C THR A 589 -4.75 -2.93 -5.98
N VAL A 590 -3.74 -2.96 -5.12
CA VAL A 590 -3.40 -4.14 -4.33
C VAL A 590 -4.13 -4.09 -3.00
N VAL A 591 -4.85 -5.16 -2.66
CA VAL A 591 -5.43 -5.35 -1.32
C VAL A 591 -4.48 -6.15 -0.45
N MET A 592 -4.23 -5.68 0.76
CA MET A 592 -3.44 -6.41 1.76
C MET A 592 -4.20 -6.54 3.08
N ASP A 593 -4.40 -7.77 3.51
CA ASP A 593 -4.91 -8.06 4.84
C ASP A 593 -3.90 -7.57 5.89
N PRO A 594 -4.33 -6.85 6.95
CA PRO A 594 -3.41 -6.40 8.00
C PRO A 594 -2.86 -7.54 8.89
N GLY A 595 -3.38 -8.76 8.73
CA GLY A 595 -3.08 -9.98 9.46
C GLY A 595 -4.26 -10.44 10.30
N TYR A 596 -4.11 -11.61 10.95
CA TYR A 596 -5.03 -12.08 11.96
C TYR A 596 -4.99 -11.12 13.15
N LEU A 597 -6.06 -10.35 13.34
CA LEU A 597 -6.19 -9.28 14.33
C LEU A 597 -7.47 -9.46 15.14
N ALA A 598 -7.31 -9.42 16.46
CA ALA A 598 -8.38 -9.38 17.44
C ALA A 598 -8.04 -8.33 18.51
N SER A 599 -9.00 -7.98 19.37
CA SER A 599 -8.75 -7.04 20.45
C SER A 599 -7.87 -7.64 21.55
N GLU A 600 -7.89 -8.98 21.67
CA GLU A 600 -7.00 -9.79 22.49
C GLU A 600 -5.55 -9.73 22.00
N ILE A 601 -5.33 -9.82 20.68
CA ILE A 601 -4.00 -9.94 20.09
C ILE A 601 -3.92 -9.39 18.67
N ARG A 602 -2.72 -8.89 18.32
CA ARG A 602 -2.26 -8.95 16.93
C ARG A 602 -1.68 -10.34 16.67
N GLY A 603 -2.50 -11.25 16.14
CA GLY A 603 -2.17 -12.66 15.94
C GLY A 603 -1.15 -12.92 14.84
N SER A 604 -1.24 -12.24 13.69
CA SER A 604 -0.25 -12.44 12.60
C SER A 604 0.11 -11.15 11.84
N ILE A 605 1.11 -11.26 10.97
CA ILE A 605 1.53 -10.23 10.02
C ILE A 605 1.52 -10.85 8.63
N THR A 606 0.68 -10.31 7.74
CA THR A 606 0.62 -10.71 6.34
C THR A 606 1.94 -10.40 5.65
N ILE A 607 2.58 -11.42 5.07
CA ILE A 607 3.87 -11.29 4.38
C ILE A 607 3.75 -11.31 2.86
N ASN A 608 2.64 -11.84 2.33
CA ASN A 608 2.42 -12.00 0.91
C ASN A 608 1.02 -11.48 0.51
N PRO A 609 0.94 -10.41 -0.30
CA PRO A 609 -0.32 -9.83 -0.75
C PRO A 609 -1.10 -10.73 -1.72
N LYS A 610 -0.48 -11.70 -2.39
CA LYS A 610 -1.17 -12.54 -3.39
C LYS A 610 -2.05 -13.62 -2.78
N ASN A 611 -1.58 -14.25 -1.71
CA ASN A 611 -2.30 -15.34 -1.04
C ASN A 611 -2.81 -14.95 0.36
N GLN A 612 -2.61 -13.69 0.76
CA GLN A 612 -2.94 -13.13 2.07
C GLN A 612 -2.39 -13.94 3.25
N GLY A 613 -1.29 -14.68 3.04
CA GLY A 613 -0.67 -15.53 4.05
C GLY A 613 0.11 -14.70 5.07
N GLY A 614 -0.14 -14.94 6.36
CA GLY A 614 0.53 -14.26 7.47
C GLY A 614 1.35 -15.19 8.36
N ILE A 615 2.41 -14.65 8.96
CA ILE A 615 3.19 -15.34 9.99
C ILE A 615 2.70 -14.86 11.36
N PHE A 616 2.48 -15.78 12.30
CA PHE A 616 2.10 -15.42 13.66
C PHE A 616 3.07 -14.43 14.32
N THR A 617 2.59 -13.63 15.27
CA THR A 617 3.43 -12.81 16.13
C THR A 617 4.03 -13.65 17.28
N PHE A 618 4.65 -14.78 16.93
CA PHE A 618 5.19 -15.82 17.82
C PHE A 618 6.26 -15.33 18.82
N GLN A 619 6.68 -14.07 18.72
CA GLN A 619 7.61 -13.44 19.65
C GLN A 619 6.92 -12.68 20.80
N SER A 620 5.60 -12.48 20.70
CA SER A 620 4.84 -11.60 21.60
C SER A 620 3.84 -12.37 22.46
N ASN A 621 3.27 -13.43 21.91
CA ASN A 621 2.27 -14.27 22.57
C ASN A 621 2.63 -15.73 22.37
N PHE A 622 2.20 -16.59 23.30
CA PHE A 622 2.31 -18.04 23.16
C PHE A 622 1.01 -18.60 22.58
N PHE A 623 1.12 -19.51 21.62
CA PHE A 623 -0.01 -20.07 20.90
C PHE A 623 -0.09 -21.59 21.06
N GLU A 624 -1.29 -22.08 21.34
CA GLU A 624 -1.65 -23.49 21.27
C GLU A 624 -2.79 -23.68 20.26
N PHE A 625 -2.91 -24.91 19.75
CA PHE A 625 -3.85 -25.23 18.69
C PHE A 625 -4.50 -26.58 18.95
N VAL A 626 -5.76 -26.74 18.54
CA VAL A 626 -6.41 -28.05 18.46
C VAL A 626 -6.95 -28.20 17.05
N GLU A 627 -6.71 -29.36 16.43
CA GLU A 627 -7.25 -29.65 15.10
C GLU A 627 -8.78 -29.53 15.15
N ARG A 628 -9.37 -28.94 14.11
CA ARG A 628 -10.81 -28.64 14.08
C ARG A 628 -11.67 -29.85 14.43
N ASN A 629 -11.41 -30.99 13.78
CA ASN A 629 -12.18 -32.22 13.99
C ASN A 629 -12.06 -32.73 15.43
N ASP A 630 -10.87 -32.67 16.02
CA ASP A 630 -10.65 -33.10 17.40
C ASP A 630 -11.44 -32.20 18.36
N TRP A 631 -11.32 -30.89 18.22
CA TRP A 631 -12.01 -29.93 19.09
C TRP A 631 -13.53 -30.07 19.02
N GLU A 632 -14.08 -30.18 17.80
CA GLU A 632 -15.53 -30.35 17.59
C GLU A 632 -16.06 -31.69 18.11
N ASN A 633 -15.21 -32.71 18.26
CA ASN A 633 -15.56 -34.00 18.85
C ASN A 633 -15.23 -34.08 20.36
N GLY A 634 -14.90 -32.95 21.00
CA GLY A 634 -14.57 -32.88 22.42
C GLY A 634 -13.18 -33.42 22.79
N ILE A 635 -12.33 -33.70 21.80
CA ILE A 635 -10.97 -34.21 21.97
C ILE A 635 -10.02 -33.01 22.10
N GLN A 636 -9.29 -32.95 23.23
CA GLN A 636 -8.42 -31.83 23.56
C GLN A 636 -6.93 -32.11 23.23
N ASN A 637 -6.66 -32.48 21.98
CA ASN A 637 -5.30 -32.74 21.50
C ASN A 637 -4.57 -31.44 21.16
N PHE A 638 -3.95 -30.82 22.17
CA PHE A 638 -3.20 -29.58 21.99
C PHE A 638 -1.87 -29.80 21.25
N ILE A 639 -1.64 -28.96 20.25
CA ILE A 639 -0.47 -28.95 19.38
C ILE A 639 0.18 -27.57 19.42
N LEU A 640 1.51 -27.54 19.41
CA LEU A 640 2.30 -26.31 19.40
C LEU A 640 2.53 -25.78 17.98
N LEU A 641 2.76 -24.47 17.86
CA LEU A 641 2.89 -23.73 16.60
C LEU A 641 3.80 -24.39 15.52
N HIS A 642 4.92 -24.99 15.92
CA HIS A 642 5.88 -25.60 14.99
C HIS A 642 5.44 -26.97 14.45
N LYS A 643 4.45 -27.61 15.09
CA LYS A 643 3.94 -28.96 14.77
C LYS A 643 2.66 -28.95 13.93
N LEU A 644 2.17 -27.78 13.53
CA LEU A 644 0.96 -27.71 12.70
C LEU A 644 1.17 -28.41 11.35
N LYS A 645 0.09 -28.79 10.67
CA LYS A 645 0.15 -29.46 9.37
C LYS A 645 -0.41 -28.54 8.30
N VAL A 646 0.22 -28.54 7.12
CA VAL A 646 -0.25 -27.78 5.96
C VAL A 646 -1.60 -28.32 5.50
N SER A 647 -2.48 -27.44 5.06
CA SER A 647 -3.85 -27.75 4.64
C SER A 647 -4.74 -28.30 5.75
N THR A 648 -4.38 -28.04 7.02
CA THR A 648 -5.18 -28.43 8.18
C THR A 648 -5.70 -27.19 8.92
N GLU A 649 -6.91 -27.32 9.44
CA GLU A 649 -7.61 -26.26 10.17
C GLU A 649 -7.51 -26.46 11.67
N TYR A 650 -7.31 -25.36 12.39
CA TYR A 650 -7.08 -25.38 13.83
C TYR A 650 -7.85 -24.29 14.56
N TYR A 651 -8.39 -24.63 15.73
CA TYR A 651 -8.80 -23.66 16.73
C TYR A 651 -7.57 -23.03 17.38
N VAL A 652 -7.63 -21.73 17.65
CA VAL A 652 -6.51 -20.97 18.24
C VAL A 652 -6.76 -20.71 19.72
N PHE A 653 -5.75 -21.00 20.53
CA PHE A 653 -5.69 -20.68 21.95
C PHE A 653 -4.45 -19.82 22.21
N VAL A 654 -4.58 -18.82 23.07
CA VAL A 654 -3.50 -17.85 23.28
C VAL A 654 -3.21 -17.61 24.75
N THR A 655 -1.92 -17.48 25.05
CA THR A 655 -1.43 -16.96 26.32
C THR A 655 -0.68 -15.65 26.06
N THR A 656 -1.13 -14.56 26.69
CA THR A 656 -0.61 -13.20 26.48
C THR A 656 0.11 -12.67 27.72
N PRO A 657 1.09 -11.77 27.57
CA PRO A 657 1.71 -11.08 28.71
C PRO A 657 0.73 -10.23 29.54
N SER A 658 -0.40 -9.82 28.93
CA SER A 658 -1.44 -9.00 29.56
C SER A 658 -2.44 -9.80 30.40
N GLY A 659 -2.27 -11.13 30.50
CA GLY A 659 -3.01 -11.94 31.46
C GLY A 659 -4.17 -12.75 30.89
N LEU A 660 -4.20 -13.00 29.58
CA LEU A 660 -5.03 -14.06 29.01
C LEU A 660 -4.21 -15.36 29.03
N TYR A 661 -4.74 -16.44 29.60
CA TYR A 661 -4.01 -17.70 29.80
C TYR A 661 -4.77 -18.88 29.21
N ARG A 662 -4.18 -19.58 28.23
CA ARG A 662 -4.87 -20.65 27.47
C ARG A 662 -6.26 -20.22 27.01
N TYR A 663 -6.37 -18.96 26.61
CA TYR A 663 -7.63 -18.31 26.28
C TYR A 663 -8.12 -18.81 24.92
N ASN A 664 -9.32 -19.36 24.90
CA ASN A 664 -9.98 -19.83 23.70
C ASN A 664 -10.43 -18.63 22.85
N MET A 665 -9.73 -18.37 21.74
CA MET A 665 -10.10 -17.31 20.80
C MET A 665 -11.42 -17.62 20.08
N ASN A 666 -11.80 -18.89 20.03
CA ASN A 666 -12.90 -19.41 19.22
C ASN A 666 -12.79 -19.00 17.75
N ASP A 667 -11.55 -18.98 17.24
CA ASP A 667 -11.20 -18.61 15.87
C ASP A 667 -10.54 -19.81 15.19
N ILE A 668 -10.93 -20.05 13.93
CA ILE A 668 -10.38 -21.12 13.09
C ILE A 668 -9.42 -20.52 12.07
N ILE A 669 -8.22 -21.09 12.00
CA ILE A 669 -7.20 -20.75 11.01
C ILE A 669 -6.89 -21.94 10.11
N LEU A 670 -6.41 -21.66 8.91
CA LEU A 670 -5.87 -22.64 7.97
C LEU A 670 -4.37 -22.42 7.80
N VAL A 671 -3.60 -23.51 7.85
CA VAL A 671 -2.16 -23.47 7.57
C VAL A 671 -1.91 -23.63 6.07
N LYS A 672 -1.39 -22.58 5.43
CA LYS A 672 -1.13 -22.53 3.98
C LYS A 672 0.26 -23.02 3.57
N GLY A 673 1.16 -23.18 4.52
CA GLY A 673 2.56 -23.54 4.25
C GLY A 673 3.48 -23.07 5.36
N TYR A 674 4.77 -22.95 5.04
CA TYR A 674 5.81 -22.58 5.99
C TYR A 674 6.71 -21.48 5.46
N TYR A 675 7.14 -20.62 6.37
CA TYR A 675 8.24 -19.68 6.19
C TYR A 675 9.34 -20.05 7.18
N ASN A 676 10.41 -20.67 6.68
CA ASN A 676 11.39 -21.37 7.53
C ASN A 676 10.67 -22.38 8.44
N THR A 677 10.78 -22.27 9.78
CA THR A 677 10.11 -23.17 10.73
C THR A 677 8.78 -22.62 11.26
N CYS A 678 8.36 -21.42 10.83
CA CYS A 678 7.07 -20.84 11.22
C CYS A 678 5.97 -21.17 10.19
N PRO A 679 4.76 -21.56 10.63
CA PRO A 679 3.64 -21.74 9.73
C PRO A 679 3.15 -20.40 9.17
N ILE A 680 2.73 -20.42 7.90
CA ILE A 680 1.98 -19.36 7.24
C ILE A 680 0.50 -19.69 7.35
N ILE A 681 -0.30 -18.75 7.84
CA ILE A 681 -1.73 -18.96 8.11
C ILE A 681 -2.62 -17.96 7.41
N SER A 682 -3.89 -18.34 7.27
CA SER A 682 -5.02 -17.44 6.99
C SER A 682 -6.12 -17.66 8.01
N PHE A 683 -6.79 -16.59 8.39
CA PHE A 683 -8.05 -16.68 9.14
C PHE A 683 -9.16 -17.22 8.23
N ILE A 684 -9.96 -18.16 8.75
CA ILE A 684 -11.11 -18.73 8.05
C ILE A 684 -12.40 -18.12 8.59
N GLN A 685 -12.75 -18.45 9.84
CA GLN A 685 -14.01 -18.02 10.47
C GLN A 685 -13.93 -18.10 12.00
N LYS A 686 -15.00 -17.65 12.67
CA LYS A 686 -15.23 -17.94 14.08
C LYS A 686 -15.81 -19.34 14.26
N GLY A 687 -15.47 -20.02 15.35
CA GLY A 687 -15.95 -21.34 15.68
C GLY A 687 -17.45 -21.43 16.01
N ASN A 688 -18.12 -20.31 16.31
CA ASN A 688 -19.58 -20.27 16.47
C ASN A 688 -20.35 -20.17 15.14
N GLY A 689 -19.67 -20.09 14.00
CA GLY A 689 -20.25 -20.06 12.65
C GLY A 689 -20.59 -21.46 12.13
N ILE A 690 -21.24 -22.27 12.95
CA ILE A 690 -21.60 -23.67 12.66
C ILE A 690 -23.03 -23.88 13.14
N CYS A 691 -23.87 -24.45 12.27
CA CYS A 691 -25.22 -24.83 12.62
C CYS A 691 -25.50 -26.25 12.17
N ASN A 692 -26.33 -26.92 12.96
CA ASN A 692 -26.81 -28.26 12.70
C ASN A 692 -28.30 -28.30 13.04
N ILE A 693 -29.12 -28.78 12.09
CA ILE A 693 -30.56 -28.98 12.26
C ILE A 693 -30.89 -30.48 12.35
N THR A 694 -30.45 -31.31 11.39
CA THR A 694 -30.82 -32.74 11.28
C THR A 694 -29.64 -33.72 11.31
N GLY A 695 -28.51 -33.25 11.84
CA GLY A 695 -27.25 -33.97 11.94
C GLY A 695 -26.20 -33.50 10.95
N GLU A 696 -26.51 -32.60 10.01
CA GLU A 696 -25.52 -31.96 9.15
C GLU A 696 -24.75 -30.86 9.91
N LYS A 697 -23.41 -30.86 9.82
CA LYS A 697 -22.59 -29.76 10.31
C LYS A 697 -22.38 -28.74 9.19
N LEU A 698 -23.29 -27.78 9.04
CA LEU A 698 -23.14 -26.70 8.06
C LEU A 698 -22.28 -25.58 8.65
N TYR A 699 -21.26 -25.18 7.88
CA TYR A 699 -20.30 -24.16 8.29
C TYR A 699 -20.50 -22.85 7.53
N GLU A 700 -20.32 -21.72 8.22
CA GLU A 700 -20.37 -20.36 7.67
C GLU A 700 -19.51 -20.25 6.41
N GLY A 701 -18.27 -20.74 6.45
CA GLY A 701 -17.34 -20.70 5.32
C GLY A 701 -17.85 -21.42 4.06
N GLN A 702 -18.58 -22.53 4.19
CA GLN A 702 -19.15 -23.26 3.04
C GLN A 702 -20.23 -22.43 2.34
N ILE A 703 -21.07 -21.74 3.12
CA ILE A 703 -22.09 -20.84 2.59
C ILE A 703 -21.44 -19.63 1.90
N LEU A 704 -20.48 -18.99 2.56
CA LEU A 704 -19.79 -17.82 1.99
C LEU A 704 -19.03 -18.19 0.70
N GLN A 705 -18.39 -19.36 0.67
CA GLN A 705 -17.71 -19.87 -0.52
C GLN A 705 -18.69 -20.19 -1.66
N ALA A 706 -19.87 -20.76 -1.35
CA ALA A 706 -20.91 -20.99 -2.35
C ALA A 706 -21.41 -19.65 -2.94
N LEU A 707 -21.71 -18.66 -2.10
CA LEU A 707 -22.15 -17.33 -2.56
C LEU A 707 -21.09 -16.60 -3.38
N ASP A 708 -19.80 -16.75 -3.03
CA ASP A 708 -18.68 -16.19 -3.79
C ASP A 708 -18.61 -16.77 -5.22
N GLN A 709 -18.84 -18.07 -5.40
CA GLN A 709 -18.86 -18.72 -6.72
C GLN A 709 -19.99 -18.22 -7.62
N MET A 710 -21.12 -17.82 -7.03
CA MET A 710 -22.27 -17.27 -7.75
C MET A 710 -22.01 -15.83 -8.26
N LYS A 711 -20.91 -15.20 -7.84
CA LYS A 711 -20.50 -13.84 -8.25
C LYS A 711 -21.59 -12.76 -8.04
N LEU A 712 -22.37 -12.91 -6.97
CA LEU A 712 -23.37 -11.92 -6.58
C LEU A 712 -22.70 -10.69 -5.96
N ASN A 713 -23.14 -9.49 -6.34
CA ASN A 713 -22.66 -8.25 -5.73
C ASN A 713 -23.41 -8.01 -4.42
N LEU A 714 -22.86 -8.52 -3.32
CA LEU A 714 -23.52 -8.55 -2.01
C LEU A 714 -22.99 -7.44 -1.09
N TYR A 715 -23.91 -6.75 -0.42
CA TYR A 715 -23.61 -5.81 0.67
C TYR A 715 -23.61 -6.55 2.02
N TYR A 716 -24.56 -7.46 2.22
CA TYR A 716 -24.72 -8.20 3.47
C TYR A 716 -25.39 -9.56 3.26
N VAL A 717 -25.01 -10.53 4.10
CA VAL A 717 -25.47 -11.92 4.08
C VAL A 717 -25.76 -12.38 5.51
N GLN A 718 -26.95 -12.93 5.73
CA GLN A 718 -27.31 -13.65 6.96
C GLN A 718 -28.04 -14.94 6.63
N VAL A 719 -27.56 -16.06 7.16
CA VAL A 719 -28.22 -17.36 7.13
C VAL A 719 -28.62 -17.76 8.54
N LEU A 720 -29.89 -18.16 8.69
CA LEU A 720 -30.47 -18.59 9.95
C LEU A 720 -30.87 -20.05 9.85
N ALA A 721 -30.33 -20.89 10.74
CA ALA A 721 -30.77 -22.27 10.88
C ALA A 721 -32.11 -22.31 11.61
N ASN A 722 -33.17 -22.74 10.92
CA ASN A 722 -34.51 -22.88 11.48
C ASN A 722 -34.78 -24.37 11.80
N GLU A 723 -34.54 -24.73 13.06
CA GLU A 723 -34.71 -26.10 13.57
C GLU A 723 -36.17 -26.57 13.49
N GLU A 724 -37.14 -25.69 13.70
CA GLU A 724 -38.58 -26.01 13.66
C GLU A 724 -39.03 -26.38 12.24
N SER A 725 -38.57 -25.63 11.25
CA SER A 725 -38.92 -25.85 9.84
C SER A 725 -38.03 -26.86 9.12
N ALA A 726 -36.94 -27.31 9.77
CA ALA A 726 -35.87 -28.12 9.21
C ALA A 726 -35.28 -27.55 7.91
N LEU A 727 -34.99 -26.24 7.91
CA LEU A 727 -34.41 -25.54 6.75
C LEU A 727 -33.49 -24.40 7.16
N TYR A 728 -32.64 -23.96 6.23
CA TYR A 728 -31.84 -22.75 6.37
C TYR A 728 -32.54 -21.58 5.65
N GLU A 729 -32.64 -20.43 6.31
CA GLU A 729 -33.20 -19.19 5.74
C GLU A 729 -32.04 -18.25 5.41
N CYS A 730 -31.79 -18.00 4.12
CA CYS A 730 -30.71 -17.17 3.60
C CYS A 730 -31.24 -15.80 3.17
N TYR A 731 -30.84 -14.76 3.90
CA TYR A 731 -31.18 -13.37 3.67
C TYR A 731 -30.03 -12.63 3.01
N LEU A 732 -30.27 -12.05 1.84
CA LEU A 732 -29.25 -11.40 1.01
C LEU A 732 -29.61 -9.93 0.79
N GLU A 733 -28.71 -9.01 1.17
CA GLU A 733 -28.77 -7.61 0.76
C GLU A 733 -27.80 -7.40 -0.41
N LEU A 734 -28.34 -7.06 -1.58
CA LEU A 734 -27.55 -6.77 -2.78
C LEU A 734 -26.98 -5.35 -2.72
N ALA A 735 -25.74 -5.19 -3.20
CA ALA A 735 -25.14 -3.87 -3.40
C ALA A 735 -25.75 -3.13 -4.60
N ASP A 736 -26.24 -3.89 -5.60
CA ASP A 736 -26.90 -3.38 -6.81
C ASP A 736 -28.44 -3.54 -6.77
N VAL A 737 -29.15 -2.88 -7.70
CA VAL A 737 -30.63 -2.85 -7.74
C VAL A 737 -31.24 -4.11 -8.37
N SER A 738 -30.55 -4.78 -9.29
CA SER A 738 -31.07 -5.94 -10.01
C SER A 738 -31.16 -7.16 -9.09
N THR A 739 -32.38 -7.58 -8.76
CA THR A 739 -32.65 -8.81 -8.00
C THR A 739 -32.78 -10.02 -8.94
N PRO A 740 -31.90 -11.02 -8.82
CA PRO A 740 -32.10 -12.32 -9.46
C PRO A 740 -33.37 -13.01 -8.93
N SER A 741 -33.83 -14.07 -9.61
CA SER A 741 -34.94 -14.89 -9.11
C SER A 741 -34.54 -15.63 -7.82
N ASP A 742 -35.30 -15.46 -6.74
CA ASP A 742 -35.11 -16.13 -5.45
C ASP A 742 -34.95 -17.64 -5.61
N LYS A 743 -35.77 -18.25 -6.48
CA LYS A 743 -35.75 -19.69 -6.73
C LYS A 743 -34.45 -20.14 -7.39
N TYR A 744 -33.97 -19.43 -8.41
CA TYR A 744 -32.70 -19.77 -9.07
C TYR A 744 -31.53 -19.70 -8.09
N ILE A 745 -31.49 -18.66 -7.25
CA ILE A 745 -30.43 -18.49 -6.25
C ILE A 745 -30.52 -19.56 -5.17
N ALA A 746 -31.72 -19.92 -4.72
CA ALA A 746 -31.94 -21.02 -3.78
C ALA A 746 -31.49 -22.36 -4.37
N ASP A 747 -31.86 -22.68 -5.61
CA ASP A 747 -31.48 -23.91 -6.31
C ASP A 747 -29.95 -24.03 -6.44
N GLU A 748 -29.29 -22.97 -6.92
CA GLU A 748 -27.84 -22.96 -7.13
C GLU A 748 -27.08 -22.99 -5.79
N LEU A 749 -27.53 -22.26 -4.78
CA LEU A 749 -26.92 -22.26 -3.45
C LEU A 749 -27.06 -23.64 -2.77
N ASP A 750 -28.23 -24.27 -2.84
CA ASP A 750 -28.48 -25.63 -2.32
C ASP A 750 -27.54 -26.65 -2.98
N ASN A 751 -27.33 -26.53 -4.30
CA ASN A 751 -26.42 -27.37 -5.07
C ASN A 751 -24.95 -27.16 -4.68
N LEU A 752 -24.47 -25.92 -4.64
CA LEU A 752 -23.09 -25.59 -4.29
C LEU A 752 -22.74 -25.98 -2.85
N ILE A 753 -23.68 -25.86 -1.90
CA ILE A 753 -23.50 -26.35 -0.53
C ILE A 753 -23.44 -27.88 -0.53
N SER A 754 -24.34 -28.56 -1.26
CA SER A 754 -24.37 -30.02 -1.35
C SER A 754 -23.09 -30.61 -1.94
N LEU A 755 -22.42 -29.91 -2.87
CA LEU A 755 -21.12 -30.32 -3.42
C LEU A 755 -19.98 -30.22 -2.39
N GLN A 756 -20.11 -29.33 -1.41
CA GLN A 756 -19.08 -29.05 -0.40
C GLN A 756 -19.31 -29.79 0.93
N ASN A 757 -20.55 -30.20 1.21
CA ASN A 757 -20.95 -30.80 2.46
C ASN A 757 -21.74 -32.09 2.22
N ILE A 758 -21.07 -33.23 2.38
CA ILE A 758 -21.67 -34.55 2.14
C ILE A 758 -22.84 -34.82 3.08
N GLU A 759 -22.75 -34.42 4.35
CA GLU A 759 -23.82 -34.58 5.33
C GLU A 759 -25.04 -33.77 4.91
N TYR A 760 -24.87 -32.51 4.52
CA TYR A 760 -25.94 -31.67 3.99
C TYR A 760 -26.60 -32.33 2.77
N SER A 761 -25.81 -32.80 1.79
CA SER A 761 -26.31 -33.49 0.60
C SER A 761 -27.13 -34.73 0.95
N GLU A 762 -26.67 -35.55 1.91
CA GLU A 762 -27.39 -36.72 2.40
C GLU A 762 -28.71 -36.33 3.08
N LYS A 763 -28.70 -35.31 3.96
CA LYS A 763 -29.93 -34.85 4.62
C LYS A 763 -30.95 -34.30 3.63
N ARG A 764 -30.49 -33.55 2.62
CA ARG A 764 -31.32 -33.06 1.51
C ARG A 764 -31.93 -34.19 0.69
N LYS A 765 -31.13 -35.18 0.27
CA LYS A 765 -31.62 -36.37 -0.47
C LYS A 765 -32.62 -37.21 0.32
N SER A 766 -32.43 -37.31 1.63
CA SER A 766 -33.35 -38.02 2.53
C SER A 766 -34.61 -37.23 2.91
N ASN A 767 -34.76 -35.99 2.43
CA ASN A 767 -35.81 -35.04 2.83
C ASN A 767 -35.87 -34.74 4.34
N ARG A 768 -34.81 -35.04 5.09
CA ARG A 768 -34.68 -34.66 6.52
C ARG A 768 -34.38 -33.17 6.67
N LEU A 769 -33.64 -32.62 5.72
CA LEU A 769 -33.41 -31.19 5.58
C LEU A 769 -34.12 -30.70 4.31
N LYS A 770 -34.95 -29.66 4.43
CA LYS A 770 -35.60 -29.03 3.27
C LYS A 770 -34.62 -28.10 2.55
N GLN A 771 -35.01 -27.65 1.36
CA GLN A 771 -34.21 -26.74 0.55
C GLN A 771 -33.97 -25.42 1.30
N ILE A 772 -32.77 -24.86 1.15
CA ILE A 772 -32.47 -23.51 1.63
C ILE A 772 -33.43 -22.49 0.99
N GLU A 773 -34.08 -21.66 1.81
CA GLU A 773 -34.90 -20.55 1.32
C GLU A 773 -34.03 -19.31 1.14
N VAL A 774 -34.17 -18.61 0.02
CA VAL A 774 -33.47 -17.34 -0.23
C VAL A 774 -34.48 -16.19 -0.22
N ARG A 775 -34.15 -15.10 0.47
CA ARG A 775 -34.97 -13.88 0.56
C ARG A 775 -34.09 -12.65 0.40
N PHE A 776 -34.52 -11.70 -0.42
CA PHE A 776 -33.79 -10.45 -0.60
C PHE A 776 -34.21 -9.39 0.42
N LEU A 777 -33.22 -8.75 1.03
CA LEU A 777 -33.40 -7.66 1.98
C LEU A 777 -33.50 -6.32 1.27
N GLN A 778 -34.25 -5.39 1.87
CA GLN A 778 -34.30 -3.99 1.49
C GLN A 778 -32.92 -3.35 1.65
N LYS A 779 -32.61 -2.38 0.79
CA LYS A 779 -31.35 -1.64 0.85
C LYS A 779 -31.26 -0.86 2.18
N GLY A 780 -30.13 -0.94 2.86
CA GLY A 780 -29.88 -0.30 4.15
C GLY A 780 -30.16 -1.19 5.37
N THR A 781 -30.52 -2.46 5.17
CA THR A 781 -30.86 -3.38 6.27
C THR A 781 -29.66 -3.62 7.21
N TYR A 782 -28.48 -3.93 6.66
CA TYR A 782 -27.27 -4.10 7.46
C TYR A 782 -26.92 -2.85 8.27
N ASP A 783 -27.07 -1.67 7.68
CA ASP A 783 -26.80 -0.40 8.35
C ASP A 783 -27.76 -0.15 9.51
N ASN A 784 -29.04 -0.51 9.35
CA ASN A 784 -30.03 -0.44 10.43
C ASN A 784 -29.68 -1.41 11.56
N ILE A 785 -29.32 -2.66 11.22
CA ILE A 785 -28.87 -3.66 12.21
C ILE A 785 -27.61 -3.18 12.94
N LYS A 786 -26.65 -2.61 12.20
CA LYS A 786 -25.42 -2.05 12.76
C LYS A 786 -25.73 -0.89 13.71
N LYS A 787 -26.61 0.05 13.33
CA LYS A 787 -27.05 1.15 14.22
C LYS A 787 -27.70 0.63 15.50
N MET A 788 -28.61 -0.34 15.40
CA MET A 788 -29.25 -0.96 16.56
C MET A 788 -28.23 -1.66 17.46
N SER A 789 -27.22 -2.30 16.88
CA SER A 789 -26.14 -2.98 17.62
C SER A 789 -25.23 -1.98 18.33
N ILE A 790 -24.89 -0.86 17.69
CA ILE A 790 -24.12 0.23 18.29
C ILE A 790 -24.89 0.85 19.46
N ALA A 791 -26.22 1.05 19.31
CA ALA A 791 -27.07 1.54 20.40
C ALA A 791 -27.09 0.59 21.62
N LYS A 792 -26.85 -0.71 21.40
CA LYS A 792 -26.67 -1.73 22.45
C LYS A 792 -25.22 -1.84 22.97
N GLY A 793 -24.32 -0.93 22.60
CA GLY A 793 -22.96 -0.83 23.10
C GLY A 793 -21.88 -1.54 22.28
N GLN A 794 -22.19 -2.01 21.06
CA GLN A 794 -21.18 -2.61 20.19
C GLN A 794 -20.25 -1.57 19.54
N ASN A 795 -18.96 -1.91 19.39
CA ASN A 795 -17.98 -1.04 18.74
C ASN A 795 -18.22 -0.96 17.22
N GLU A 796 -18.49 0.24 16.71
CA GLU A 796 -18.84 0.49 15.31
C GLU A 796 -17.77 0.01 14.31
N SER A 797 -16.51 0.26 14.61
CA SER A 797 -15.38 0.01 13.69
C SER A 797 -14.96 -1.46 13.63
N GLN A 798 -15.30 -2.20 14.68
CA GLN A 798 -15.00 -3.63 14.83
C GLN A 798 -16.25 -4.49 14.60
N PHE A 799 -17.38 -3.87 14.27
CA PHE A 799 -18.63 -4.56 14.03
C PHE A 799 -18.48 -5.63 12.95
N LYS A 800 -18.82 -6.86 13.32
CA LYS A 800 -18.91 -8.04 12.46
C LYS A 800 -20.07 -8.89 12.97
N MET A 801 -20.91 -9.38 12.06
CA MET A 801 -21.88 -10.43 12.38
C MET A 801 -21.38 -11.77 11.84
N VAL A 802 -21.77 -12.83 12.55
CA VAL A 802 -21.60 -14.21 12.08
C VAL A 802 -22.68 -14.46 11.05
N SER A 803 -22.30 -14.82 9.83
CA SER A 803 -23.23 -15.01 8.73
C SER A 803 -24.06 -16.28 8.85
N LEU A 804 -23.67 -17.25 9.69
CA LEU A 804 -24.48 -18.44 9.98
C LEU A 804 -24.71 -18.58 11.49
N GLN A 805 -25.98 -18.62 11.91
CA GLN A 805 -26.35 -18.86 13.30
C GLN A 805 -27.75 -19.46 13.42
N TYR A 806 -28.08 -19.98 14.60
CA TYR A 806 -29.42 -20.49 14.89
C TYR A 806 -30.44 -19.35 14.94
N LYS A 807 -31.63 -19.57 14.37
CA LYS A 807 -32.70 -18.55 14.31
C LYS A 807 -33.10 -18.02 15.69
N ASN A 808 -33.13 -18.89 16.71
CA ASN A 808 -33.42 -18.53 18.11
C ASN A 808 -32.31 -17.71 18.79
N LYS A 809 -31.07 -17.75 18.29
CA LYS A 809 -29.93 -16.98 18.80
C LYS A 809 -29.77 -15.64 18.09
N PHE A 810 -30.49 -15.41 16.98
CA PHE A 810 -30.40 -14.18 16.23
C PHE A 810 -31.30 -13.09 16.84
N PRO A 811 -30.74 -11.95 17.28
CA PRO A 811 -31.48 -10.99 18.09
C PRO A 811 -32.32 -9.99 17.28
N PHE A 812 -32.37 -10.12 15.94
CA PHE A 812 -33.10 -9.20 15.06
C PHE A 812 -34.17 -9.94 14.26
N ASN A 813 -35.30 -9.30 14.03
CA ASN A 813 -36.31 -9.83 13.13
C ASN A 813 -36.05 -9.33 11.69
N LEU A 814 -35.66 -10.22 10.77
CA LEU A 814 -35.40 -9.87 9.36
C LEU A 814 -36.67 -9.79 8.52
N SER A 815 -37.80 -10.36 8.98
CA SER A 815 -39.01 -10.42 8.16
C SER A 815 -39.55 -9.04 7.79
N GLN A 816 -39.31 -8.04 8.64
CA GLN A 816 -39.69 -6.64 8.40
C GLN A 816 -38.84 -5.93 7.33
N PHE A 817 -37.71 -6.53 6.92
CA PHE A 817 -36.76 -5.96 5.98
C PHE A 817 -36.73 -6.71 4.64
N ILE A 818 -37.63 -7.67 4.42
CA ILE A 818 -37.73 -8.38 3.13
C ILE A 818 -38.29 -7.41 2.08
N LYS A 819 -37.79 -7.51 0.84
CA LYS A 819 -38.27 -6.73 -0.31
C LYS A 819 -39.65 -7.16 -0.80
#